data_AF-A0A8H6NI41-F1
#
_entry.id   AF-A0A8H6NI41-F1
#
_cell.length_a   1.000
_cell.length_b   1.000
_cell.length_c   1.000
_cell.angle_alpha   90.00
_cell.angle_beta   90.00
_cell.angle_gamma   90.00
#
_symmetry.space_group_name_H-M   'P 1'
#
loop_
_entity.id
_entity.type
_entity.pdbx_description
1 polymer ?
#
loop_
_entity_poly.entity_id
_entity_poly.type
_entity_poly.pdbx_seq_one_letter_code
_entity_poly.pdbx_strand_id
1 'polypeptide(L)'
;MKHFIIALLSLVATADASGPIPVRRSGLAGIDGFTFYDPFCAHGCFRSFSPFPLSCSTTISAGGHTTADDAAHNLALCRSSDFPYLSSIAWCIHLYCPEDVPASKIETFWETQITGDVKILPQWSYGEVMANITQPPTEVVMNMSMVLNKTMLTTYDDWDTTQATLVYFFRETVLESYYGLSICLTAFGLPILMTCLGYLPFMTEVLERIKPRLYPSIIGSYHDVPLPFLLGNVPTIGQGLFIATLVTLNIVFLAVGYKTLYPDHVFQWYTNRYQELMAYFMWRTGVLAFCQMPVLFLFSSRNNILFWLTNWTQSTYKLLHRWIARLFLFQTLLHSTLALVLYQNTGSYTTSLKIKWWIWGCVATVAAVVIVLTSALIIRQRAYELFLITHIVMAVICIVGCWYHVYIGSTIVRVDIPGIRWAASGHYVYAYFPTLTSLKPWENHPFSLIPTAELTGWKYHEPANTEAINMKNDKVTMSSGAVANGGARTTSGVTLFVRKSAGMTRALKAQEGLLTLLEGPYATNPTRAVLQSDRLLLVGGGIGITGLLGFVSRHPNVKVLYSVKAKDECLVESLGAILKDVREKEISVGRRLDTQALLRDEADLGWSKIAVVVCGPAGMCDDTRAVVAQLGKEKSGTCSFELEVDAFSW
;
A
#
# COMPACT_ATOMS: atom_id res chain seq x y z
N MET A 1 -36.97 7.49 18.80
CA MET A 1 -35.65 7.87 19.38
C MET A 1 -34.93 6.72 20.12
N LYS A 2 -35.61 5.72 20.71
CA LYS A 2 -34.94 4.57 21.35
C LYS A 2 -34.26 3.58 20.37
N HIS A 3 -34.76 3.43 19.14
CA HIS A 3 -34.18 2.50 18.16
C HIS A 3 -32.94 3.02 17.43
N PHE A 4 -32.65 4.33 17.50
CA PHE A 4 -31.52 4.94 16.80
C PHE A 4 -30.18 4.77 17.57
N ILE A 5 -30.25 4.58 18.89
CA ILE A 5 -29.08 4.45 19.77
C ILE A 5 -28.48 3.04 19.70
N ILE A 6 -29.30 2.01 19.46
CA ILE A 6 -28.85 0.62 19.30
C ILE A 6 -28.15 0.44 17.94
N ALA A 7 -28.60 1.15 16.89
CA ALA A 7 -27.97 1.10 15.57
C ALA A 7 -26.57 1.76 15.52
N LEU A 8 -26.28 2.74 16.39
CA LEU A 8 -24.98 3.43 16.40
C LEU A 8 -23.88 2.61 17.10
N LEU A 9 -24.24 1.72 18.02
CA LEU A 9 -23.31 0.78 18.66
C LEU A 9 -22.90 -0.38 17.74
N SER A 10 -23.69 -0.68 16.69
CA SER A 10 -23.37 -1.68 15.67
C SER A 10 -22.52 -1.16 14.49
N LEU A 11 -22.13 0.13 14.49
CA LEU A 11 -21.51 0.78 13.32
C LEU A 11 -19.98 0.99 13.42
N VAL A 12 -19.29 0.32 14.35
CA VAL A 12 -17.82 0.46 14.53
C VAL A 12 -16.99 -0.58 13.76
N ALA A 13 -17.58 -1.62 13.15
CA ALA A 13 -16.81 -2.59 12.37
C ALA A 13 -17.06 -2.41 10.87
N THR A 14 -16.21 -1.62 10.21
CA THR A 14 -15.64 -1.84 8.86
C THR A 14 -14.89 -0.57 8.44
N ALA A 15 -13.78 -0.27 9.09
CA ALA A 15 -12.77 0.61 8.50
C ALA A 15 -11.73 -0.30 7.85
N ASP A 16 -11.89 -0.54 6.54
CA ASP A 16 -10.89 -1.22 5.72
C ASP A 16 -9.60 -0.37 5.70
N ALA A 17 -8.66 -0.69 6.58
CA ALA A 17 -7.27 -0.26 6.44
C ALA A 17 -6.67 -1.07 5.26
N SER A 18 -6.63 -0.46 4.08
CA SER A 18 -6.00 -1.06 2.89
C SER A 18 -4.47 -1.01 3.01
N GLY A 19 -3.92 -1.95 3.79
CA GLY A 19 -2.50 -2.34 3.73
C GLY A 19 -2.26 -3.39 2.64
N PRO A 20 -0.99 -3.68 2.28
CA PRO A 20 -0.61 -4.48 1.11
C PRO A 20 -0.79 -6.00 1.27
N ILE A 21 -1.45 -6.47 2.32
CA ILE A 21 -1.76 -7.90 2.49
C ILE A 21 -3.26 -8.07 2.15
N PRO A 22 -3.63 -8.86 1.13
CA PRO A 22 -5.02 -9.21 0.89
C PRO A 22 -5.42 -10.23 1.97
N VAL A 23 -5.72 -9.75 3.17
CA VAL A 23 -6.23 -10.61 4.22
C VAL A 23 -7.73 -10.78 3.98
N ARG A 24 -8.21 -12.03 3.88
CA ARG A 24 -9.64 -12.35 3.76
C ARG A 24 -10.49 -11.86 4.96
N ARG A 25 -9.85 -11.28 5.98
CA ARG A 25 -10.45 -10.52 7.09
C ARG A 25 -9.64 -9.25 7.28
N SER A 26 -10.22 -8.07 7.14
CA SER A 26 -9.62 -6.82 7.62
C SER A 26 -10.01 -6.61 9.09
N GLY A 27 -9.05 -6.26 9.94
CA GLY A 27 -9.31 -6.13 11.38
C GLY A 27 -8.14 -5.54 12.16
N LEU A 28 -8.43 -5.09 13.38
CA LEU A 28 -7.42 -4.73 14.38
C LEU A 28 -6.80 -6.02 14.96
N ALA A 29 -5.49 -6.04 15.16
CA ALA A 29 -4.78 -7.22 15.67
C ALA A 29 -5.42 -7.72 16.98
N GLY A 30 -5.77 -9.00 17.03
CA GLY A 30 -6.36 -9.66 18.21
C GLY A 30 -7.86 -9.44 18.39
N ILE A 31 -8.52 -8.59 17.59
CA ILE A 31 -9.97 -8.39 17.62
C ILE A 31 -10.63 -9.40 16.66
N ASP A 32 -11.73 -10.05 17.08
CA ASP A 32 -12.41 -11.12 16.33
C ASP A 32 -11.49 -12.26 15.85
N GLY A 33 -10.44 -12.56 16.64
CA GLY A 33 -9.47 -13.60 16.32
C GLY A 33 -8.59 -13.28 15.12
N PHE A 34 -8.51 -12.01 14.70
CA PHE A 34 -7.64 -11.59 13.61
C PHE A 34 -6.16 -11.74 14.00
N THR A 35 -5.46 -12.62 13.29
CA THR A 35 -4.02 -12.86 13.41
C THR A 35 -3.40 -12.87 12.01
N PHE A 36 -2.20 -12.31 11.85
CA PHE A 36 -1.48 -12.30 10.57
C PHE A 36 -0.27 -13.24 10.53
N TYR A 37 0.01 -13.95 11.63
CA TYR A 37 0.99 -15.03 11.71
C TYR A 37 0.31 -16.29 12.26
N ASP A 38 -0.35 -17.05 11.39
CA ASP A 38 -1.03 -18.31 11.75
C ASP A 38 -0.70 -19.41 10.73
N PRO A 39 -0.07 -20.54 11.13
CA PRO A 39 0.53 -20.78 12.44
C PRO A 39 1.91 -20.10 12.58
N PHE A 40 2.26 -19.68 13.79
CA PHE A 40 3.56 -19.02 14.05
C PHE A 40 4.77 -19.89 13.68
N CYS A 41 4.71 -21.21 13.89
CA CYS A 41 5.81 -22.13 13.58
C CYS A 41 6.17 -22.16 12.08
N ALA A 42 5.15 -22.11 11.21
CA ALA A 42 5.36 -22.11 9.77
C ALA A 42 5.90 -20.76 9.28
N HIS A 43 5.42 -19.65 9.84
CA HIS A 43 6.00 -18.34 9.58
C HIS A 43 7.45 -18.23 10.11
N GLY A 44 7.77 -18.88 11.23
CA GLY A 44 9.13 -19.03 11.75
C GLY A 44 10.03 -19.67 10.71
N CYS A 45 9.64 -20.86 10.22
CA CYS A 45 10.39 -21.56 9.16
C CYS A 45 10.54 -20.74 7.88
N PHE A 46 9.46 -20.13 7.38
CA PHE A 46 9.53 -19.28 6.19
C PHE A 46 10.50 -18.12 6.35
N ARG A 47 10.51 -17.46 7.53
CA ARG A 47 11.41 -16.33 7.80
C ARG A 47 12.85 -16.74 8.11
N SER A 48 13.07 -17.97 8.57
CA SER A 48 14.42 -18.53 8.67
C SER A 48 15.04 -18.66 7.28
N PHE A 49 14.27 -19.05 6.25
CA PHE A 49 14.80 -19.24 4.89
C PHE A 49 14.65 -18.04 3.94
N SER A 50 13.75 -17.09 4.23
CA SER A 50 13.52 -15.92 3.36
C SER A 50 14.74 -15.04 3.05
N PRO A 51 15.73 -14.88 3.95
CA PRO A 51 16.91 -14.05 3.72
C PRO A 51 17.99 -14.68 2.83
N PHE A 52 17.84 -15.93 2.40
CA PHE A 52 18.85 -16.58 1.56
C PHE A 52 18.58 -16.37 0.06
N PRO A 53 19.61 -16.12 -0.75
CA PRO A 53 19.47 -16.04 -2.20
C PRO A 53 19.04 -17.39 -2.79
N LEU A 54 18.24 -17.32 -3.85
CA LEU A 54 17.75 -18.49 -4.58
C LEU A 54 18.50 -18.64 -5.90
N SER A 55 18.57 -19.86 -6.43
CA SER A 55 19.22 -20.11 -7.72
C SER A 55 18.56 -19.31 -8.86
N CYS A 56 17.26 -19.04 -8.74
CA CYS A 56 16.48 -18.26 -9.70
C CYS A 56 16.39 -16.76 -9.40
N SER A 57 16.90 -16.26 -8.26
CA SER A 57 16.86 -14.83 -7.93
C SER A 57 17.92 -14.42 -6.91
N THR A 58 18.64 -13.34 -7.22
CA THR A 58 19.56 -12.67 -6.29
C THR A 58 18.87 -11.64 -5.41
N THR A 59 17.58 -11.35 -5.66
CA THR A 59 16.77 -10.47 -4.82
C THR A 59 16.45 -11.16 -3.51
N ILE A 60 16.85 -10.56 -2.40
CA ILE A 60 16.60 -11.09 -1.06
C ILE A 60 15.50 -10.26 -0.39
N SER A 61 14.54 -10.92 0.25
CA SER A 61 13.55 -10.28 1.12
C SER A 61 13.78 -10.72 2.56
N ALA A 62 13.98 -9.76 3.47
CA ALA A 62 14.17 -10.02 4.90
C ALA A 62 12.91 -10.56 5.63
N GLY A 63 11.87 -10.93 4.88
CA GLY A 63 10.62 -11.46 5.40
C GLY A 63 9.70 -10.37 5.96
N GLY A 64 8.43 -10.37 5.54
CA GLY A 64 7.37 -9.56 6.16
C GLY A 64 7.02 -8.23 5.52
N HIS A 65 7.83 -7.74 4.58
CA HIS A 65 7.47 -6.60 3.74
C HIS A 65 7.95 -6.85 2.32
N THR A 66 7.04 -7.35 1.48
CA THR A 66 7.11 -7.09 0.06
C THR A 66 6.31 -5.81 -0.17
N THR A 67 7.00 -4.73 -0.48
CA THR A 67 6.44 -3.70 -1.35
C THR A 67 5.82 -4.41 -2.54
N ALA A 68 4.66 -3.97 -3.01
CA ALA A 68 4.09 -4.46 -4.27
C ALA A 68 4.92 -3.88 -5.44
N ASP A 69 6.20 -4.26 -5.50
CA ASP A 69 7.18 -4.00 -6.54
C ASP A 69 7.49 -5.30 -7.28
N ASP A 70 8.02 -5.18 -8.51
CA ASP A 70 8.22 -6.37 -9.35
C ASP A 70 9.35 -7.27 -8.85
N ALA A 71 10.33 -6.71 -8.14
CA ALA A 71 11.37 -7.47 -7.50
C ALA A 71 10.77 -8.48 -6.49
N ALA A 72 9.77 -8.06 -5.72
CA ALA A 72 9.02 -8.94 -4.84
C ALA A 72 8.17 -9.97 -5.60
N HIS A 73 7.52 -9.59 -6.69
CA HIS A 73 6.71 -10.51 -7.50
C HIS A 73 7.56 -11.58 -8.21
N ASN A 74 8.67 -11.18 -8.82
CA ASN A 74 9.64 -12.08 -9.45
C ASN A 74 10.27 -13.03 -8.41
N LEU A 75 10.58 -12.51 -7.22
CA LEU A 75 11.03 -13.35 -6.10
C LEU A 75 9.95 -14.36 -5.69
N ALA A 76 8.67 -13.96 -5.64
CA ALA A 76 7.58 -14.87 -5.32
C ALA A 76 7.36 -15.95 -6.39
N LEU A 77 7.51 -15.64 -7.68
CA LEU A 77 7.50 -16.62 -8.78
C LEU A 77 8.69 -17.60 -8.71
N CYS A 78 9.87 -17.09 -8.35
CA CYS A 78 11.05 -17.91 -8.11
C CYS A 78 10.79 -18.86 -6.93
N ARG A 79 10.31 -18.35 -5.79
CA ARG A 79 9.94 -19.15 -4.61
C ARG A 79 8.86 -20.21 -4.90
N SER A 80 7.90 -19.92 -5.77
CA SER A 80 6.82 -20.85 -6.06
C SER A 80 7.27 -22.08 -6.84
N SER A 81 8.37 -21.98 -7.60
CA SER A 81 8.90 -23.06 -8.43
C SER A 81 10.26 -23.61 -7.97
N ASP A 82 10.88 -22.99 -6.97
CA ASP A 82 12.16 -23.42 -6.40
C ASP A 82 11.96 -24.57 -5.39
N PHE A 83 12.18 -25.80 -5.85
CA PHE A 83 12.05 -26.99 -5.01
C PHE A 83 13.01 -26.99 -3.80
N PRO A 84 14.30 -26.59 -3.90
CA PRO A 84 15.18 -26.47 -2.73
C PRO A 84 14.63 -25.57 -1.62
N TYR A 85 14.09 -24.40 -1.97
CA TYR A 85 13.45 -23.48 -1.04
C TYR A 85 12.23 -24.09 -0.37
N LEU A 86 11.29 -24.62 -1.18
CA LEU A 86 10.05 -25.21 -0.67
C LEU A 86 10.35 -26.44 0.20
N SER A 87 11.19 -27.37 -0.25
CA SER A 87 11.55 -28.55 0.54
C SER A 87 12.25 -28.22 1.86
N SER A 88 13.11 -27.19 1.89
CA SER A 88 13.78 -26.76 3.13
C SER A 88 12.77 -26.24 4.17
N ILE A 89 11.79 -25.43 3.72
CA ILE A 89 10.75 -24.91 4.61
C ILE A 89 9.77 -26.01 5.02
N ALA A 90 9.36 -26.89 4.09
CA ALA A 90 8.48 -28.01 4.39
C ALA A 90 9.09 -28.93 5.46
N TRP A 91 10.38 -29.24 5.33
CA TRP A 91 11.10 -30.04 6.31
C TRP A 91 11.26 -29.34 7.66
N CYS A 92 11.52 -28.02 7.66
CA CYS A 92 11.52 -27.23 8.90
C CYS A 92 10.16 -27.26 9.61
N ILE A 93 9.05 -27.12 8.87
CA ILE A 93 7.70 -27.24 9.42
C ILE A 93 7.49 -28.63 10.03
N HIS A 94 7.91 -29.68 9.33
CA HIS A 94 7.82 -31.05 9.83
C HIS A 94 8.61 -31.26 11.14
N LEU A 95 9.79 -30.66 11.26
CA LEU A 95 10.64 -30.81 12.45
C LEU A 95 10.17 -29.98 13.65
N TYR A 96 9.70 -28.75 13.43
CA TYR A 96 9.54 -27.78 14.51
C TYR A 96 8.10 -27.33 14.77
N CYS A 97 7.14 -27.59 13.87
CA CYS A 97 5.74 -27.34 14.20
C CYS A 97 5.22 -28.44 15.14
N PRO A 98 4.52 -28.08 16.24
CA PRO A 98 3.97 -29.07 17.16
C PRO A 98 2.79 -29.83 16.54
N GLU A 99 2.58 -31.08 17.00
CA GLU A 99 1.59 -32.01 16.44
C GLU A 99 0.13 -31.55 16.60
N ASP A 100 -0.12 -30.58 17.49
CA ASP A 100 -1.44 -30.00 17.74
C ASP A 100 -1.87 -29.00 16.64
N VAL A 101 -0.94 -28.55 15.79
CA VAL A 101 -1.25 -27.68 14.65
C VAL A 101 -1.96 -28.51 13.57
N PRO A 102 -3.22 -28.20 13.22
CA PRO A 102 -3.94 -28.95 12.20
C PRO A 102 -3.24 -28.85 10.84
N ALA A 103 -3.16 -29.96 10.10
CA ALA A 103 -2.61 -29.98 8.74
C ALA A 103 -3.29 -28.96 7.82
N SER A 104 -4.60 -28.69 8.01
CA SER A 104 -5.33 -27.67 7.26
C SER A 104 -4.77 -26.26 7.44
N LYS A 105 -4.23 -25.92 8.63
CA LYS A 105 -3.59 -24.62 8.86
C LYS A 105 -2.26 -24.51 8.15
N ILE A 106 -1.48 -25.59 8.14
CA ILE A 106 -0.20 -25.66 7.42
C ILE A 106 -0.44 -25.49 5.92
N GLU A 107 -1.40 -26.21 5.33
CA GLU A 107 -1.74 -26.06 3.91
C GLU A 107 -2.28 -24.65 3.59
N THR A 108 -3.11 -24.07 4.47
CA THR A 108 -3.58 -22.68 4.28
C THR A 108 -2.41 -21.69 4.27
N PHE A 109 -1.46 -21.85 5.19
CA PHE A 109 -0.24 -21.05 5.18
C PHE A 109 0.59 -21.30 3.91
N TRP A 110 0.71 -22.55 3.49
CA TRP A 110 1.45 -22.97 2.31
C TRP A 110 0.91 -22.30 1.05
N GLU A 111 -0.41 -22.32 0.84
CA GLU A 111 -1.03 -21.72 -0.33
C GLU A 111 -1.02 -20.19 -0.32
N THR A 112 -1.06 -19.57 0.87
CA THR A 112 -1.27 -18.11 0.98
C THR A 112 -0.02 -17.29 1.30
N GLN A 113 1.00 -17.86 1.94
CA GLN A 113 2.14 -17.10 2.48
C GLN A 113 3.51 -17.56 1.99
N ILE A 114 3.67 -18.81 1.56
CA ILE A 114 5.00 -19.41 1.31
C ILE A 114 5.83 -18.68 0.25
N THR A 115 5.17 -18.06 -0.73
CA THR A 115 5.83 -17.33 -1.82
C THR A 115 6.12 -15.87 -1.43
N GLY A 116 5.42 -15.34 -0.42
CA GLY A 116 5.42 -13.92 -0.05
C GLY A 116 4.47 -13.05 -0.88
N ASP A 117 3.72 -13.63 -1.82
CA ASP A 117 2.61 -12.99 -2.53
C ASP A 117 1.41 -13.93 -2.53
N VAL A 118 0.31 -13.52 -1.88
CA VAL A 118 -0.93 -14.31 -1.73
C VAL A 118 -1.52 -14.75 -3.08
N LYS A 119 -1.15 -14.08 -4.18
CA LYS A 119 -1.64 -14.41 -5.52
C LYS A 119 -0.86 -15.51 -6.22
N ILE A 120 0.36 -15.81 -5.76
CA ILE A 120 1.22 -16.81 -6.39
C ILE A 120 1.18 -18.06 -5.53
N LEU A 121 0.50 -19.08 -6.05
CA LEU A 121 0.46 -20.41 -5.45
C LEU A 121 1.79 -21.13 -5.64
N PRO A 122 2.26 -21.91 -4.66
CA PRO A 122 3.40 -22.81 -4.84
C PRO A 122 3.08 -23.88 -5.89
N GLN A 123 4.09 -24.35 -6.62
CA GLN A 123 3.95 -25.37 -7.66
C GLN A 123 3.52 -26.73 -7.09
N TRP A 124 3.86 -27.00 -5.83
CA TRP A 124 3.53 -28.24 -5.13
C TRP A 124 2.87 -27.90 -3.78
N SER A 125 1.88 -28.70 -3.41
CA SER A 125 1.29 -28.69 -2.06
C SER A 125 2.31 -29.11 -1.00
N TYR A 126 2.05 -28.79 0.28
CA TYR A 126 2.96 -29.18 1.36
C TYR A 126 3.12 -30.71 1.42
N GLY A 127 2.02 -31.45 1.27
CA GLY A 127 2.03 -32.90 1.20
C GLY A 127 2.88 -33.46 0.04
N GLU A 128 2.79 -32.89 -1.16
CA GLU A 128 3.58 -33.34 -2.32
C GLU A 128 5.07 -33.06 -2.15
N VAL A 129 5.44 -31.90 -1.59
CA VAL A 129 6.84 -31.58 -1.30
C VAL A 129 7.40 -32.57 -0.27
N MET A 130 6.67 -32.83 0.81
CA MET A 130 7.09 -33.78 1.83
C MET A 130 7.23 -35.21 1.29
N ALA A 131 6.31 -35.65 0.41
CA ALA A 131 6.39 -36.98 -0.21
C ALA A 131 7.60 -37.15 -1.14
N ASN A 132 8.11 -36.07 -1.71
CA ASN A 132 9.26 -36.09 -2.62
C ASN A 132 10.62 -36.04 -1.90
N ILE A 133 10.64 -35.81 -0.58
CA ILE A 133 11.86 -35.85 0.23
C ILE A 133 12.14 -37.32 0.61
N THR A 134 13.06 -37.95 -0.12
CA THR A 134 13.38 -39.39 0.06
C THR A 134 14.44 -39.65 1.14
N GLN A 135 15.27 -38.65 1.46
CA GLN A 135 16.31 -38.73 2.48
C GLN A 135 16.28 -37.48 3.37
N PRO A 136 16.51 -37.62 4.69
CA PRO A 136 16.56 -36.46 5.57
C PRO A 136 17.73 -35.55 5.18
N PRO A 137 17.52 -34.23 5.05
CA PRO A 137 18.59 -33.27 4.76
C PRO A 137 19.60 -33.24 5.90
N THR A 138 20.89 -33.16 5.57
CA THR A 138 21.99 -33.12 6.54
C THR A 138 22.75 -31.80 6.55
N GLU A 139 22.59 -30.98 5.52
CA GLU A 139 23.31 -29.71 5.37
C GLU A 139 22.52 -28.58 6.06
N VAL A 140 23.16 -27.85 6.98
CA VAL A 140 22.58 -26.71 7.71
C VAL A 140 22.99 -25.41 7.02
N VAL A 141 22.07 -24.46 6.87
CA VAL A 141 22.40 -23.14 6.33
C VAL A 141 23.19 -22.33 7.37
N MET A 142 24.40 -21.88 7.03
CA MET A 142 25.29 -21.20 7.97
C MET A 142 25.59 -19.73 7.63
N ASN A 143 25.41 -19.32 6.37
CA ASN A 143 25.74 -17.96 5.93
C ASN A 143 24.69 -17.41 4.96
N MET A 144 24.24 -16.17 5.17
CA MET A 144 23.26 -15.46 4.33
C MET A 144 23.71 -15.27 2.87
N SER A 145 24.99 -15.48 2.55
CA SER A 145 25.47 -15.50 1.16
C SER A 145 25.32 -16.86 0.45
N MET A 146 24.93 -17.92 1.17
CA MET A 146 24.74 -19.25 0.59
C MET A 146 23.47 -19.30 -0.24
N VAL A 147 23.59 -19.78 -1.48
CA VAL A 147 22.45 -20.00 -2.37
C VAL A 147 21.78 -21.32 -2.00
N LEU A 148 20.45 -21.30 -1.83
CA LEU A 148 19.65 -22.51 -1.64
C LEU A 148 19.58 -23.29 -2.96
N ASN A 149 20.39 -24.34 -3.09
CA ASN A 149 20.44 -25.23 -4.26
C ASN A 149 20.02 -26.68 -3.95
N LYS A 150 19.90 -27.03 -2.66
CA LYS A 150 19.42 -28.32 -2.16
C LYS A 150 18.51 -28.09 -0.95
N THR A 151 17.81 -29.14 -0.54
CA THR A 151 17.05 -29.15 0.73
C THR A 151 18.02 -29.01 1.90
N MET A 152 17.87 -27.94 2.67
CA MET A 152 18.77 -27.56 3.76
C MET A 152 17.99 -27.43 5.07
N LEU A 153 18.70 -27.53 6.18
CA LEU A 153 18.18 -27.37 7.54
C LEU A 153 18.44 -25.97 8.08
N THR A 154 17.55 -25.49 8.93
CA THR A 154 17.80 -24.36 9.84
C THR A 154 17.96 -24.90 11.26
N THR A 155 18.76 -24.23 12.09
CA THR A 155 18.96 -24.65 13.48
C THR A 155 17.68 -24.43 14.29
N TYR A 156 17.52 -25.20 15.37
CA TYR A 156 16.41 -24.98 16.31
C TYR A 156 16.48 -23.56 16.89
N ASP A 157 17.67 -23.10 17.24
CA ASP A 157 17.89 -21.77 17.83
C ASP A 157 17.49 -20.64 16.88
N ASP A 158 17.80 -20.74 15.58
CA ASP A 158 17.43 -19.73 14.57
C ASP A 158 15.91 -19.70 14.33
N TRP A 159 15.29 -20.89 14.21
CA TRP A 159 13.84 -21.00 14.06
C TRP A 159 13.10 -20.49 15.29
N ASP A 160 13.52 -20.90 16.49
CA ASP A 160 12.89 -20.54 17.75
C ASP A 160 13.01 -19.03 18.01
N THR A 161 14.20 -18.45 17.76
CA THR A 161 14.42 -16.99 17.79
C THR A 161 13.46 -16.26 16.84
N THR A 162 13.33 -16.75 15.61
CA THR A 162 12.48 -16.13 14.59
C THR A 162 10.99 -16.25 14.95
N GLN A 163 10.54 -17.43 15.36
CA GLN A 163 9.17 -17.68 15.79
C GLN A 163 8.82 -16.84 17.03
N ALA A 164 9.65 -16.87 18.07
CA ALA A 164 9.43 -16.12 19.30
C ALA A 164 9.37 -14.60 19.02
N THR A 165 10.23 -14.09 18.14
CA THR A 165 10.19 -12.70 17.67
C THR A 165 8.81 -12.36 17.08
N LEU A 166 8.25 -13.22 16.23
CA LEU A 166 6.92 -12.99 15.63
C LEU A 166 5.79 -13.03 16.65
N VAL A 167 5.84 -13.96 17.61
CA VAL A 167 4.84 -14.09 18.67
C VAL A 167 4.81 -12.83 19.53
N TYR A 168 5.98 -12.34 19.95
CA TYR A 168 6.07 -11.14 20.79
C TYR A 168 5.76 -9.87 20.01
N PHE A 169 6.22 -9.75 18.76
CA PHE A 169 5.83 -8.64 17.89
C PHE A 169 4.31 -8.57 17.73
N PHE A 170 3.67 -9.69 17.40
CA PHE A 170 2.20 -9.76 17.26
C PHE A 170 1.51 -9.39 18.56
N ARG A 171 1.98 -9.91 19.70
CA ARG A 171 1.45 -9.57 21.02
C ARG A 171 1.49 -8.06 21.30
N GLU A 172 2.58 -7.39 20.98
CA GLU A 172 2.69 -5.95 21.13
C GLU A 172 1.70 -5.21 20.22
N THR A 173 1.56 -5.62 18.95
CA THR A 173 0.57 -5.05 18.02
C THR A 173 -0.88 -5.23 18.50
N VAL A 174 -1.19 -6.36 19.14
CA VAL A 174 -2.50 -6.62 19.76
C VAL A 174 -2.75 -5.63 20.90
N LEU A 175 -1.78 -5.45 21.81
CA LEU A 175 -1.90 -4.50 22.90
C LEU A 175 -2.08 -3.06 22.39
N GLU A 176 -1.28 -2.65 21.40
CA GLU A 176 -1.39 -1.36 20.74
C GLU A 176 -2.80 -1.13 20.17
N SER A 177 -3.39 -2.15 19.55
CA SER A 177 -4.75 -2.10 19.01
C SER A 177 -5.80 -1.89 20.11
N TYR A 178 -5.71 -2.64 21.22
CA TYR A 178 -6.61 -2.48 22.36
C TYR A 178 -6.44 -1.13 23.07
N TYR A 179 -5.22 -0.66 23.26
CA TYR A 179 -4.93 0.63 23.89
C TYR A 179 -5.42 1.79 23.04
N GLY A 180 -5.15 1.75 21.74
CA GLY A 180 -5.64 2.73 20.78
C GLY A 180 -7.17 2.79 20.75
N LEU A 181 -7.82 1.63 20.68
CA LEU A 181 -9.28 1.53 20.74
C LEU A 181 -9.83 2.07 22.07
N SER A 182 -9.19 1.74 23.20
CA SER A 182 -9.60 2.21 24.53
C SER A 182 -9.51 3.73 24.66
N ILE A 183 -8.47 4.36 24.11
CA ILE A 183 -8.35 5.84 24.08
C ILE A 183 -9.46 6.44 23.22
N CYS A 184 -9.68 5.91 22.02
CA CYS A 184 -10.74 6.37 21.13
C CYS A 184 -12.12 6.22 21.79
N LEU A 185 -12.46 5.04 22.29
CA LEU A 185 -13.74 4.77 22.95
C LEU A 185 -13.92 5.63 24.20
N THR A 186 -12.87 5.91 24.97
CA THR A 186 -12.98 6.81 26.11
C THR A 186 -13.24 8.25 25.65
N ALA A 187 -12.51 8.73 24.63
CA ALA A 187 -12.66 10.09 24.11
C ALA A 187 -14.05 10.34 23.49
N PHE A 188 -14.63 9.35 22.80
CA PHE A 188 -15.96 9.43 22.20
C PHE A 188 -17.08 9.06 23.19
N GLY A 189 -16.90 7.98 23.93
CA GLY A 189 -17.92 7.37 24.77
C GLY A 189 -18.14 8.09 26.09
N LEU A 190 -17.09 8.64 26.71
CA LEU A 190 -17.24 9.34 28.00
C LEU A 190 -18.15 10.58 27.91
N PRO A 191 -18.01 11.48 26.90
CA PRO A 191 -18.93 12.61 26.75
C PRO A 191 -20.39 12.18 26.53
N ILE A 192 -20.61 11.12 25.74
CA ILE A 192 -21.94 10.56 25.47
C ILE A 192 -22.52 9.97 26.75
N LEU A 193 -21.76 9.12 27.44
CA LEU A 193 -22.17 8.48 28.70
C LEU A 193 -22.55 9.52 29.76
N MET A 194 -21.71 10.54 29.96
CA MET A 194 -21.98 11.62 30.91
C MET A 194 -23.25 12.39 30.55
N THR A 195 -23.50 12.63 29.26
CA THR A 195 -24.73 13.29 28.80
C THR A 195 -25.95 12.39 29.02
N CYS A 196 -25.87 11.11 28.66
CA CYS A 196 -26.94 10.13 28.85
C CYS A 196 -27.32 9.95 30.33
N LEU A 197 -26.33 9.89 31.23
CA LEU A 197 -26.56 9.84 32.67
C LEU A 197 -27.36 11.05 33.17
N GLY A 198 -27.18 12.23 32.55
CA GLY A 198 -27.94 13.43 32.89
C GLY A 198 -29.43 13.38 32.52
N TYR A 199 -29.84 12.48 31.63
CA TYR A 199 -31.26 12.29 31.26
C TYR A 199 -31.98 11.23 32.12
N LEU A 200 -31.26 10.50 32.99
CA LEU A 200 -31.86 9.50 33.86
C LEU A 200 -32.54 10.18 35.06
N PRO A 201 -33.82 9.89 35.34
CA PRO A 201 -34.62 10.64 36.32
C PRO A 201 -34.10 10.52 37.76
N PHE A 202 -33.39 9.45 38.09
CA PHE A 202 -32.79 9.24 39.42
C PHE A 202 -31.41 9.90 39.58
N MET A 203 -30.76 10.31 38.48
CA MET A 203 -29.42 10.92 38.52
C MET A 203 -29.47 12.43 38.70
N THR A 204 -30.62 13.08 38.50
CA THR A 204 -30.78 14.53 38.52
C THR A 204 -30.32 15.14 39.84
N GLU A 205 -30.78 14.61 40.98
CA GLU A 205 -30.41 15.12 42.31
C GLU A 205 -28.91 14.96 42.61
N VAL A 206 -28.33 13.82 42.20
CA VAL A 206 -26.89 13.57 42.33
C VAL A 206 -26.09 14.55 41.46
N LEU A 207 -26.51 14.75 40.20
CA LEU A 207 -25.84 15.62 39.25
C LEU A 207 -25.91 17.09 39.70
N GLU A 208 -27.01 17.53 40.29
CA GLU A 208 -27.16 18.87 40.87
C GLU A 208 -26.24 19.12 42.06
N ARG A 209 -25.95 18.09 42.88
CA ARG A 209 -24.95 18.17 43.96
C ARG A 209 -23.50 18.16 43.45
N ILE A 210 -23.24 17.53 42.29
CA ILE A 210 -21.90 17.39 41.73
C ILE A 210 -21.52 18.58 40.85
N LYS A 211 -22.42 19.06 39.99
CA LYS A 211 -22.19 20.15 39.01
C LYS A 211 -21.49 21.38 39.59
N PRO A 212 -21.94 21.95 40.74
CA PRO A 212 -21.28 23.12 41.34
C PRO A 212 -19.82 22.88 41.71
N ARG A 213 -19.42 21.62 41.97
CA ARG A 213 -18.02 21.26 42.25
C ARG A 213 -17.17 21.13 40.98
N LEU A 214 -17.80 20.99 39.80
CA LEU A 214 -17.10 20.82 38.52
C LEU A 214 -16.91 22.13 37.75
N TYR A 215 -17.70 23.15 38.03
CA TYR A 215 -17.66 24.45 37.34
C TYR A 215 -16.47 25.36 37.69
N PRO A 216 -15.92 25.36 38.93
CA PRO A 216 -14.78 26.20 39.23
C PRO A 216 -13.57 25.87 38.35
N SER A 217 -12.73 26.87 38.09
CA SER A 217 -11.40 26.68 37.52
C SER A 217 -10.53 25.88 38.48
N ILE A 218 -9.59 25.09 37.95
CA ILE A 218 -8.59 24.39 38.80
C ILE A 218 -7.69 25.41 39.53
N ILE A 219 -7.40 26.54 38.88
CA ILE A 219 -6.51 27.57 39.43
C ILE A 219 -7.31 28.88 39.49
N GLY A 220 -7.69 29.28 40.70
CA GLY A 220 -8.31 30.57 41.00
C GLY A 220 -9.46 30.93 40.04
N SER A 221 -9.38 32.11 39.44
CA SER A 221 -10.35 32.62 38.46
C SER A 221 -9.88 32.49 36.99
N TYR A 222 -8.79 31.76 36.73
CA TYR A 222 -8.11 31.72 35.42
C TYR A 222 -8.75 30.82 34.36
N HIS A 223 -10.08 30.85 34.21
CA HIS A 223 -10.78 30.07 33.17
C HIS A 223 -10.84 30.81 31.83
N ASP A 224 -11.52 31.95 31.82
CA ASP A 224 -11.60 32.81 30.63
C ASP A 224 -10.42 33.79 30.54
N VAL A 225 -9.84 34.11 31.70
CA VAL A 225 -8.61 34.91 31.81
C VAL A 225 -7.39 34.00 31.62
N PRO A 226 -6.48 34.31 30.69
CA PRO A 226 -5.26 33.52 30.52
C PRO A 226 -4.33 33.67 31.72
N LEU A 227 -3.53 32.64 31.97
CA LEU A 227 -2.44 32.67 32.95
C LEU A 227 -1.42 33.78 32.63
N PRO A 228 -0.63 34.23 33.63
CA PRO A 228 0.50 35.13 33.41
C PRO A 228 1.39 34.67 32.25
N PHE A 229 1.95 35.62 31.50
CA PHE A 229 2.73 35.37 30.27
C PHE A 229 1.95 34.69 29.14
N LEU A 230 0.61 34.73 29.15
CA LEU A 230 -0.24 34.16 28.09
C LEU A 230 -0.02 32.66 27.88
N LEU A 231 0.27 31.93 28.96
CA LEU A 231 0.50 30.47 28.92
C LEU A 231 -0.76 29.65 28.55
N GLY A 232 -1.94 30.30 28.53
CA GLY A 232 -3.21 29.70 28.15
C GLY A 232 -4.27 29.80 29.24
N ASN A 233 -5.43 29.24 28.93
CA ASN A 233 -6.61 29.20 29.79
C ASN A 233 -6.62 27.91 30.61
N VAL A 234 -6.99 28.02 31.89
CA VAL A 234 -7.07 26.86 32.79
C VAL A 234 -8.42 26.16 32.60
N PRO A 235 -8.45 24.82 32.48
CA PRO A 235 -9.70 24.08 32.42
C PRO A 235 -10.51 24.24 33.72
N THR A 236 -11.83 24.11 33.63
CA THR A 236 -12.65 23.85 34.82
C THR A 236 -12.27 22.51 35.44
N ILE A 237 -12.66 22.25 36.69
CA ILE A 237 -12.40 20.95 37.35
C ILE A 237 -12.96 19.79 36.50
N GLY A 238 -14.18 19.92 35.95
CA GLY A 238 -14.75 18.89 35.09
C GLY A 238 -13.97 18.66 33.80
N GLN A 239 -13.58 19.72 33.10
CA GLN A 239 -12.73 19.62 31.90
C GLN A 239 -11.36 19.04 32.24
N GLY A 240 -10.80 19.44 33.38
CA GLY A 240 -9.55 18.96 33.93
C GLY A 240 -9.56 17.46 34.20
N LEU A 241 -10.61 16.95 34.83
CA LEU A 241 -10.78 15.51 35.09
C LEU A 241 -10.85 14.70 33.78
N PHE A 242 -11.54 15.21 32.76
CA PHE A 242 -11.58 14.58 31.44
C PHE A 242 -10.19 14.55 30.79
N ILE A 243 -9.48 15.67 30.78
CA ILE A 243 -8.12 15.77 30.25
C ILE A 243 -7.18 14.84 31.03
N ALA A 244 -7.26 14.85 32.37
CA ALA A 244 -6.47 14.00 33.24
C ALA A 244 -6.72 12.52 32.94
N THR A 245 -7.97 12.11 32.73
CA THR A 245 -8.32 10.73 32.35
C THR A 245 -7.61 10.33 31.05
N LEU A 246 -7.68 11.16 30.01
CA LEU A 246 -7.02 10.86 28.73
C LEU A 246 -5.49 10.88 28.85
N VAL A 247 -4.91 11.81 29.60
CA VAL A 247 -3.46 11.88 29.87
C VAL A 247 -3.00 10.63 30.63
N THR A 248 -3.71 10.27 31.71
CA THR A 248 -3.42 9.08 32.52
C THR A 248 -3.51 7.81 31.68
N LEU A 249 -4.55 7.65 30.85
CA LEU A 249 -4.66 6.50 29.95
C LEU A 249 -3.45 6.41 29.00
N ASN A 250 -3.05 7.52 28.39
CA ASN A 250 -1.87 7.54 27.52
C ASN A 250 -0.58 7.19 28.27
N ILE A 251 -0.38 7.71 29.49
CA ILE A 251 0.79 7.38 30.32
C ILE A 251 0.79 5.89 30.71
N VAL A 252 -0.35 5.38 31.19
CA VAL A 252 -0.48 3.98 31.61
C VAL A 252 -0.26 3.02 30.44
N PHE A 253 -0.89 3.28 29.28
CA PHE A 253 -0.70 2.45 28.10
C PHE A 253 0.71 2.53 27.52
N LEU A 254 1.41 3.67 27.67
CA LEU A 254 2.83 3.76 27.34
C LEU A 254 3.73 3.00 28.31
N ALA A 255 3.32 2.73 29.55
CA ALA A 255 4.16 2.12 30.58
C ALA A 255 3.92 0.61 30.79
N VAL A 256 2.70 0.13 30.55
CA VAL A 256 2.26 -1.22 30.99
C VAL A 256 2.28 -2.23 29.85
N GLY A 257 2.60 -3.48 30.18
CA GLY A 257 2.34 -4.63 29.31
C GLY A 257 3.50 -5.07 28.42
N TYR A 258 4.67 -4.46 28.54
CA TYR A 258 5.88 -4.93 27.86
C TYR A 258 6.34 -6.28 28.42
N LYS A 259 6.64 -7.21 27.52
CA LYS A 259 7.37 -8.44 27.84
C LYS A 259 8.55 -8.54 26.89
N THR A 260 9.72 -8.90 27.40
CA THR A 260 10.95 -9.02 26.62
C THR A 260 11.30 -10.49 26.41
N LEU A 261 11.87 -10.83 25.25
CA LEU A 261 12.49 -12.13 25.01
C LEU A 261 13.78 -12.28 25.82
N TYR A 262 14.50 -11.18 26.04
CA TYR A 262 15.77 -11.19 26.76
C TYR A 262 15.57 -11.47 28.27
N PRO A 263 16.43 -12.27 28.94
CA PRO A 263 17.65 -12.90 28.43
C PRO A 263 17.45 -14.30 27.83
N ASP A 264 16.25 -14.87 27.93
CA ASP A 264 15.99 -16.27 27.58
C ASP A 264 16.22 -16.52 26.08
N HIS A 265 15.82 -15.56 25.23
CA HIS A 265 16.09 -15.55 23.79
C HIS A 265 16.55 -14.17 23.31
N VAL A 266 17.30 -14.13 22.21
CA VAL A 266 17.64 -12.87 21.52
C VAL A 266 16.53 -12.54 20.54
N PHE A 267 16.18 -11.27 20.42
CA PHE A 267 15.19 -10.82 19.44
C PHE A 267 15.84 -10.73 18.05
N GLN A 268 15.22 -11.23 16.99
CA GLN A 268 15.86 -11.33 15.66
C GLN A 268 16.43 -9.98 15.15
N TRP A 269 15.79 -8.87 15.49
CA TRP A 269 16.19 -7.52 15.06
C TRP A 269 17.03 -6.75 16.09
N TYR A 270 17.14 -7.23 17.33
CA TYR A 270 17.76 -6.48 18.44
C TYR A 270 18.61 -7.38 19.33
N THR A 271 19.84 -6.93 19.63
CA THR A 271 20.83 -7.80 20.29
C THR A 271 20.78 -7.77 21.81
N ASN A 272 20.09 -6.79 22.40
CA ASN A 272 20.03 -6.62 23.85
C ASN A 272 18.65 -6.09 24.30
N ARG A 273 18.37 -6.28 25.59
CA ARG A 273 17.12 -5.83 26.23
C ARG A 273 16.83 -4.35 26.04
N TYR A 274 17.88 -3.51 26.00
CA TYR A 274 17.73 -2.07 25.85
C TYR A 274 17.17 -1.71 24.46
N GLN A 275 17.73 -2.27 23.40
CA GLN A 275 17.26 -2.07 22.03
C GLN A 275 15.84 -2.62 21.85
N GLU A 276 15.55 -3.79 22.39
CA GLU A 276 14.21 -4.41 22.34
C GLU A 276 13.15 -3.51 23.00
N LEU A 277 13.39 -3.08 24.25
CA LEU A 277 12.46 -2.19 24.97
C LEU A 277 12.31 -0.84 24.27
N MET A 278 13.41 -0.29 23.74
CA MET A 278 13.38 0.97 23.01
C MET A 278 12.55 0.85 21.73
N ALA A 279 12.61 -0.27 21.03
CA ALA A 279 11.79 -0.55 19.86
C ALA A 279 10.31 -0.66 20.20
N TYR A 280 9.94 -1.39 21.26
CA TYR A 280 8.54 -1.46 21.70
C TYR A 280 8.00 -0.08 22.10
N PHE A 281 8.77 0.73 22.81
CA PHE A 281 8.38 2.11 23.13
C PHE A 281 8.25 2.99 21.88
N MET A 282 9.16 2.84 20.93
CA MET A 282 9.13 3.56 19.65
C MET A 282 7.87 3.21 18.84
N TRP A 283 7.54 1.92 18.67
CA TRP A 283 6.34 1.52 17.93
C TRP A 283 5.06 1.99 18.63
N ARG A 284 4.98 1.77 19.95
CA ARG A 284 3.80 2.14 20.72
C ARG A 284 3.53 3.64 20.72
N THR A 285 4.56 4.48 20.86
CA THR A 285 4.40 5.94 20.77
C THR A 285 3.90 6.38 19.40
N GLY A 286 4.36 5.75 18.31
CA GLY A 286 3.87 6.01 16.97
C GLY A 286 2.39 5.64 16.80
N VAL A 287 2.02 4.42 17.20
CA VAL A 287 0.62 3.94 17.06
C VAL A 287 -0.34 4.77 17.89
N LEU A 288 0.00 5.07 19.15
CA LEU A 288 -0.85 5.90 20.01
C LEU A 288 -1.00 7.32 19.46
N ALA A 289 0.04 7.90 18.84
CA ALA A 289 -0.07 9.19 18.17
C ALA A 289 -1.08 9.13 17.03
N PHE A 290 -1.03 8.09 16.18
CA PHE A 290 -2.03 7.87 15.13
C PHE A 290 -3.45 7.70 15.68
N CYS A 291 -3.62 6.98 16.80
CA CYS A 291 -4.93 6.82 17.44
C CYS A 291 -5.52 8.14 17.96
N GLN A 292 -4.68 9.15 18.25
CA GLN A 292 -5.16 10.46 18.64
C GLN A 292 -5.66 11.31 17.45
N MET A 293 -5.26 11.02 16.21
CA MET A 293 -5.66 11.83 15.04
C MET A 293 -7.20 11.86 14.82
N PRO A 294 -7.95 10.74 14.87
CA PRO A 294 -9.41 10.79 14.76
C PRO A 294 -10.06 11.68 15.82
N VAL A 295 -9.58 11.59 17.07
CA VAL A 295 -10.05 12.41 18.19
C VAL A 295 -9.70 13.89 17.98
N LEU A 296 -8.50 14.16 17.46
CA LEU A 296 -8.02 15.50 17.16
C LEU A 296 -8.89 16.22 16.12
N PHE A 297 -9.27 15.51 15.05
CA PHE A 297 -10.16 16.05 14.01
C PHE A 297 -11.60 16.19 14.48
N LEU A 298 -12.08 15.25 15.28
CA LEU A 298 -13.42 15.33 15.85
C LEU A 298 -13.59 16.65 16.64
N PHE A 299 -12.68 16.93 17.58
CA PHE A 299 -12.77 18.11 18.44
C PHE A 299 -12.44 19.44 17.73
N SER A 300 -11.84 19.43 16.54
CA SER A 300 -11.60 20.66 15.77
C SER A 300 -12.82 21.09 14.92
N SER A 301 -13.68 20.14 14.55
CA SER A 301 -14.80 20.37 13.64
C SER A 301 -15.95 21.16 14.30
N ARG A 302 -16.61 22.02 13.51
CA ARG A 302 -17.72 22.88 13.98
C ARG A 302 -19.08 22.16 14.03
N ASN A 303 -19.28 21.19 13.14
CA ASN A 303 -20.49 20.37 13.05
C ASN A 303 -20.06 18.90 13.13
N ASN A 304 -20.16 18.27 14.29
CA ASN A 304 -19.89 16.85 14.46
C ASN A 304 -20.99 16.13 15.21
N ILE A 305 -21.03 14.81 15.05
CA ILE A 305 -22.00 13.92 15.70
C ILE A 305 -21.94 14.05 17.22
N LEU A 306 -20.76 14.24 17.79
CA LEU A 306 -20.60 14.37 19.24
C LEU A 306 -21.27 15.67 19.75
N PHE A 307 -21.21 16.75 19.00
CA PHE A 307 -21.91 18.00 19.29
C PHE A 307 -23.44 17.85 19.22
N TRP A 308 -23.96 16.95 18.37
CA TRP A 308 -25.40 16.66 18.32
C TRP A 308 -25.84 15.74 19.47
N LEU A 309 -25.01 14.74 19.82
CA LEU A 309 -25.30 13.76 20.87
C LEU A 309 -25.06 14.30 22.28
N THR A 310 -24.18 15.29 22.43
CA THR A 310 -23.78 15.82 23.74
C THR A 310 -24.14 17.30 23.84
N ASN A 311 -24.50 17.75 25.03
CA ASN A 311 -24.81 19.16 25.27
C ASN A 311 -23.54 19.97 25.62
N TRP A 312 -22.40 19.61 25.02
CA TRP A 312 -21.11 20.24 25.31
C TRP A 312 -20.88 21.45 24.40
N THR A 313 -20.29 22.50 24.97
CA THR A 313 -20.05 23.75 24.24
C THR A 313 -18.89 23.63 23.26
N GLN A 314 -18.94 24.41 22.18
CA GLN A 314 -17.83 24.52 21.22
C GLN A 314 -16.53 25.02 21.88
N SER A 315 -16.62 25.83 22.94
CA SER A 315 -15.45 26.26 23.73
C SER A 315 -14.75 25.08 24.39
N THR A 316 -15.52 24.11 24.90
CA THR A 316 -14.99 22.88 25.50
C THR A 316 -14.28 22.02 24.45
N TYR A 317 -14.87 21.79 23.27
CA TYR A 317 -14.17 21.03 22.22
C TYR A 317 -12.89 21.69 21.75
N LYS A 318 -12.87 23.01 21.56
CA LYS A 318 -11.64 23.74 21.22
C LYS A 318 -10.57 23.60 22.31
N LEU A 319 -10.95 23.54 23.59
CA LEU A 319 -10.01 23.26 24.68
C LEU A 319 -9.44 21.85 24.56
N LEU A 320 -10.29 20.84 24.37
CA LEU A 320 -9.88 19.45 24.23
C LEU A 320 -9.00 19.21 23.00
N HIS A 321 -9.34 19.79 21.85
CA HIS A 321 -8.52 19.76 20.64
C HIS A 321 -7.08 20.23 20.94
N ARG A 322 -6.89 21.33 21.69
CA ARG A 322 -5.55 21.81 22.05
C ARG A 322 -4.79 20.83 22.95
N TRP A 323 -5.46 20.16 23.88
CA TRP A 323 -4.81 19.19 24.75
C TRP A 323 -4.45 17.89 24.02
N ILE A 324 -5.34 17.39 23.16
CA ILE A 324 -5.05 16.23 22.31
C ILE A 324 -3.94 16.56 21.30
N ALA A 325 -3.92 17.78 20.73
CA ALA A 325 -2.82 18.21 19.86
C ALA A 325 -1.45 18.16 20.54
N ARG A 326 -1.38 18.54 21.83
CA ARG A 326 -0.14 18.47 22.61
C ARG A 326 0.28 17.03 22.90
N LEU A 327 -0.68 16.15 23.23
CA LEU A 327 -0.41 14.73 23.42
C LEU A 327 0.09 14.08 22.12
N PHE A 328 -0.55 14.42 20.98
CA PHE A 328 -0.16 13.95 19.65
C PHE A 328 1.27 14.38 19.33
N LEU A 329 1.60 15.66 19.52
CA LEU A 329 2.96 16.16 19.29
C LEU A 329 3.96 15.48 20.22
N PHE A 330 3.66 15.35 21.51
CA PHE A 330 4.55 14.73 22.47
C PHE A 330 4.88 13.28 22.09
N GLN A 331 3.87 12.48 21.74
CA GLN A 331 4.07 11.11 21.29
C GLN A 331 4.81 11.03 19.94
N THR A 332 4.53 11.95 19.01
CA THR A 332 5.25 12.03 17.74
C THR A 332 6.73 12.34 17.96
N LEU A 333 7.06 13.30 18.83
CA LEU A 333 8.45 13.63 19.18
C LEU A 333 9.16 12.48 19.89
N LEU A 334 8.48 11.77 20.79
CA LEU A 334 9.03 10.56 21.40
C LEU A 334 9.30 9.49 20.34
N HIS A 335 8.33 9.20 19.47
CA HIS A 335 8.50 8.24 18.38
C HIS A 335 9.71 8.57 17.50
N SER A 336 9.83 9.83 17.04
CA SER A 336 10.94 10.25 16.18
C SER A 336 12.30 10.22 16.89
N THR A 337 12.37 10.63 18.15
CA THR A 337 13.63 10.62 18.91
C THR A 337 14.06 9.19 19.26
N LEU A 338 13.14 8.33 19.68
CA LEU A 338 13.42 6.91 19.92
C LEU A 338 13.85 6.20 18.63
N ALA A 339 13.18 6.47 17.51
CA ALA A 339 13.57 5.93 16.20
C ALA A 339 14.97 6.36 15.79
N LEU A 340 15.30 7.65 15.97
CA LEU A 340 16.64 8.16 15.67
C LEU A 340 17.71 7.44 16.50
N VAL A 341 17.52 7.36 17.82
CA VAL A 341 18.49 6.73 18.73
C VAL A 341 18.64 5.24 18.45
N LEU A 342 17.52 4.53 18.23
CA LEU A 342 17.53 3.10 17.92
C LEU A 342 18.28 2.81 16.63
N TYR A 343 17.94 3.50 15.53
CA TYR A 343 18.56 3.24 14.22
C TYR A 343 20.02 3.68 14.14
N GLN A 344 20.43 4.65 14.96
CA GLN A 344 21.85 4.97 15.14
C GLN A 344 22.58 3.85 15.88
N ASN A 345 21.99 3.33 16.97
CA ASN A 345 22.59 2.27 17.76
C ASN A 345 22.66 0.91 17.01
N THR A 346 21.73 0.64 16.10
CA THR A 346 21.78 -0.53 15.22
C THR A 346 22.62 -0.33 13.95
N GLY A 347 23.16 0.88 13.72
CA GLY A 347 23.93 1.21 12.52
C GLY A 347 23.12 1.32 11.22
N SER A 348 21.78 1.23 11.27
CA SER A 348 20.90 1.24 10.09
C SER A 348 20.42 2.63 9.65
N TYR A 349 20.81 3.69 10.37
CA TYR A 349 20.33 5.06 10.15
C TYR A 349 20.64 5.61 8.75
N THR A 350 21.88 5.47 8.27
CA THR A 350 22.33 6.02 6.98
C THR A 350 21.59 5.43 5.79
N THR A 351 21.26 4.14 5.86
CA THR A 351 20.44 3.43 4.87
C THR A 351 18.98 3.87 4.95
N SER A 352 18.44 3.98 6.18
CA SER A 352 17.02 4.28 6.42
C SER A 352 16.63 5.70 6.01
N LEU A 353 17.53 6.68 6.17
CA LEU A 353 17.33 8.07 5.73
C LEU A 353 16.99 8.23 4.25
N LYS A 354 17.43 7.30 3.40
CA LYS A 354 17.16 7.33 1.96
C LYS A 354 15.79 6.76 1.61
N ILE A 355 15.14 6.08 2.55
CA ILE A 355 13.88 5.40 2.32
C ILE A 355 12.72 6.40 2.44
N LYS A 356 11.78 6.34 1.50
CA LYS A 356 10.67 7.32 1.38
C LYS A 356 9.83 7.44 2.65
N TRP A 357 9.49 6.32 3.30
CA TRP A 357 8.66 6.34 4.52
C TRP A 357 9.35 7.10 5.66
N TRP A 358 10.68 7.02 5.76
CA TRP A 358 11.46 7.76 6.76
C TRP A 358 11.41 9.26 6.49
N ILE A 359 11.64 9.67 5.24
CA ILE A 359 11.59 11.08 4.82
C ILE A 359 10.22 11.70 5.13
N TRP A 360 9.14 11.01 4.77
CA TRP A 360 7.79 11.50 5.05
C TRP A 360 7.45 11.55 6.54
N GLY A 361 8.01 10.62 7.34
CA GLY A 361 7.94 10.70 8.81
C GLY A 361 8.62 11.96 9.37
N CYS A 362 9.81 12.31 8.86
CA CYS A 362 10.48 13.56 9.23
C CYS A 362 9.65 14.79 8.84
N VAL A 363 9.10 14.82 7.63
CA VAL A 363 8.24 15.92 7.14
C VAL A 363 7.00 16.08 8.04
N ALA A 364 6.33 14.99 8.39
CA ALA A 364 5.17 15.02 9.28
C ALA A 364 5.52 15.55 10.69
N THR A 365 6.67 15.12 11.23
CA THR A 365 7.15 15.56 12.55
C THR A 365 7.43 17.06 12.57
N VAL A 366 8.15 17.57 11.57
CA VAL A 366 8.45 19.00 11.44
C VAL A 366 7.16 19.80 11.28
N ALA A 367 6.23 19.33 10.45
CA ALA A 367 4.93 19.98 10.29
C ALA A 367 4.15 20.03 11.62
N ALA A 368 4.09 18.93 12.38
CA ALA A 368 3.44 18.89 13.68
C ALA A 368 4.06 19.88 14.70
N VAL A 369 5.39 19.98 14.73
CA VAL A 369 6.10 20.97 15.58
C VAL A 369 5.72 22.39 15.18
N VAL A 370 5.78 22.71 13.88
CA VAL A 370 5.43 24.06 13.39
C VAL A 370 3.99 24.41 13.75
N ILE A 371 3.03 23.49 13.56
CA ILE A 371 1.62 23.70 13.92
C ILE A 371 1.49 24.12 15.38
N VAL A 372 2.09 23.39 16.31
CA VAL A 372 1.91 23.67 17.74
C VAL A 372 2.62 24.95 18.16
N LEU A 373 3.82 25.21 17.64
CA LEU A 373 4.57 26.43 17.93
C LEU A 373 3.82 27.68 17.43
N THR A 374 3.35 27.69 16.18
CA THR A 374 2.59 28.84 15.64
C THR A 374 1.19 28.96 16.26
N SER A 375 0.68 27.91 16.89
CA SER A 375 -0.59 27.91 17.62
C SER A 375 -0.50 28.44 19.06
N ALA A 376 0.69 28.85 19.52
CA ALA A 376 0.88 29.47 20.84
C ALA A 376 0.02 30.73 20.99
N LEU A 377 -0.53 30.96 22.19
CA LEU A 377 -1.48 32.05 22.44
C LEU A 377 -0.90 33.43 22.09
N ILE A 378 0.39 33.65 22.39
CA ILE A 378 1.11 34.89 22.08
C ILE A 378 1.08 35.18 20.58
N ILE A 379 1.40 34.18 19.75
CA ILE A 379 1.43 34.32 18.29
C ILE A 379 0.00 34.50 17.76
N ARG A 380 -0.95 33.70 18.24
CA ARG A 380 -2.36 33.79 17.84
C ARG A 380 -2.99 35.17 18.10
N GLN A 381 -2.63 35.82 19.21
CA GLN A 381 -3.15 37.15 19.54
C GLN A 381 -2.48 38.25 18.72
N ARG A 382 -1.18 38.10 18.38
CA ARG A 382 -0.42 39.12 17.66
C ARG A 382 -0.52 39.01 16.13
N ALA A 383 -0.66 37.80 15.61
CA ALA A 383 -0.63 37.50 14.19
C ALA A 383 -1.61 36.36 13.86
N TYR A 384 -2.91 36.66 13.94
CA TYR A 384 -3.96 35.67 13.72
C TYR A 384 -3.93 35.04 12.31
N GLU A 385 -3.73 35.86 11.27
CA GLU A 385 -3.66 35.37 9.88
C GLU A 385 -2.48 34.42 9.65
N LEU A 386 -1.33 34.73 10.25
CA LEU A 386 -0.15 33.86 10.21
C LEU A 386 -0.46 32.52 10.87
N PHE A 387 -1.05 32.53 12.06
CA PHE A 387 -1.50 31.31 12.73
C PHE A 387 -2.45 30.50 11.83
N LEU A 388 -3.49 31.12 11.29
CA LEU A 388 -4.52 30.41 10.53
C LEU A 388 -3.95 29.75 9.27
N ILE A 389 -3.19 30.51 8.48
CA ILE A 389 -2.59 30.02 7.22
C ILE A 389 -1.58 28.91 7.50
N THR A 390 -0.65 29.14 8.44
CA THR A 390 0.36 28.13 8.79
C THR A 390 -0.28 26.85 9.34
N HIS A 391 -1.31 26.98 10.16
CA HIS A 391 -2.01 25.82 10.74
C HIS A 391 -2.67 24.98 9.66
N ILE A 392 -3.38 25.58 8.70
CA ILE A 392 -4.07 24.83 7.61
C ILE A 392 -3.04 24.16 6.70
N VAL A 393 -2.04 24.91 6.21
CA VAL A 393 -1.04 24.38 5.27
C VAL A 393 -0.24 23.25 5.93
N MET A 394 0.24 23.45 7.14
CA MET A 394 1.03 22.43 7.84
C MET A 394 0.17 21.25 8.28
N ALA A 395 -1.12 21.43 8.59
CA ALA A 395 -2.02 20.31 8.87
C ALA A 395 -2.20 19.41 7.65
N VAL A 396 -2.37 19.98 6.45
CA VAL A 396 -2.42 19.20 5.19
C VAL A 396 -1.12 18.46 4.96
N ILE A 397 0.03 19.14 5.11
CA ILE A 397 1.35 18.51 4.97
C ILE A 397 1.55 17.37 5.98
N CYS A 398 1.13 17.58 7.23
CA CYS A 398 1.21 16.55 8.29
C CYS A 398 0.37 15.32 7.92
N ILE A 399 -0.88 15.50 7.48
CA ILE A 399 -1.75 14.38 7.06
C ILE A 399 -1.15 13.64 5.86
N VAL A 400 -0.67 14.36 4.85
CA VAL A 400 -0.03 13.76 3.67
C VAL A 400 1.26 13.04 4.05
N GLY A 401 2.06 13.62 4.95
CA GLY A 401 3.26 13.01 5.50
C GLY A 401 2.95 11.73 6.27
N CYS A 402 1.96 11.74 7.16
CA CYS A 402 1.47 10.55 7.85
C CYS A 402 0.97 9.48 6.87
N TRP A 403 0.25 9.88 5.81
CA TRP A 403 -0.19 8.95 4.77
C TRP A 403 1.01 8.29 4.10
N TYR A 404 1.99 9.04 3.57
CA TYR A 404 3.15 8.46 2.88
C TYR A 404 4.18 7.80 3.80
N HIS A 405 4.15 8.11 5.10
CA HIS A 405 4.93 7.41 6.12
C HIS A 405 4.42 5.97 6.32
N VAL A 406 3.11 5.74 6.18
CA VAL A 406 2.47 4.42 6.36
C VAL A 406 2.12 3.76 5.01
N TYR A 407 1.99 4.54 3.93
CA TYR A 407 1.60 4.07 2.60
C TYR A 407 2.77 3.43 1.87
N ILE A 408 2.62 2.15 1.62
CA ILE A 408 3.51 1.33 0.80
C ILE A 408 2.79 1.13 -0.55
N GLY A 409 3.21 1.87 -1.59
CA GLY A 409 2.40 2.02 -2.80
C GLY A 409 2.59 0.98 -3.91
N SER A 410 1.49 0.67 -4.63
CA SER A 410 1.45 0.13 -6.01
C SER A 410 0.59 1.05 -6.90
N THR A 411 1.24 1.91 -7.69
CA THR A 411 0.60 3.01 -8.43
C THR A 411 -0.07 2.62 -9.74
N ILE A 412 0.18 1.40 -10.22
CA ILE A 412 -0.38 0.84 -11.45
C ILE A 412 -0.98 -0.54 -11.12
N VAL A 413 -2.11 -0.86 -11.72
CA VAL A 413 -2.77 -2.17 -11.62
C VAL A 413 -2.90 -2.75 -13.03
N ARG A 414 -2.57 -4.02 -13.16
CA ARG A 414 -2.86 -4.82 -14.35
C ARG A 414 -4.22 -5.50 -14.18
N VAL A 415 -5.09 -5.37 -15.17
CA VAL A 415 -6.41 -6.00 -15.22
C VAL A 415 -6.42 -6.95 -16.42
N ASP A 416 -6.48 -8.24 -16.16
CA ASP A 416 -6.56 -9.28 -17.20
C ASP A 416 -8.01 -9.77 -17.35
N ILE A 417 -8.52 -9.75 -18.58
CA ILE A 417 -9.89 -10.10 -18.92
C ILE A 417 -9.84 -11.31 -19.86
N PRO A 418 -10.05 -12.54 -19.34
CA PRO A 418 -9.93 -13.76 -20.12
C PRO A 418 -11.11 -13.94 -21.09
N GLY A 419 -10.91 -14.74 -22.14
CA GLY A 419 -11.98 -15.17 -23.06
C GLY A 419 -12.26 -14.22 -24.23
N ILE A 420 -11.59 -13.06 -24.29
CA ILE A 420 -11.73 -12.08 -25.38
C ILE A 420 -10.62 -12.28 -26.40
N ARG A 421 -10.99 -12.39 -27.68
CA ARG A 421 -10.07 -12.66 -28.80
C ARG A 421 -10.00 -11.47 -29.76
N TRP A 422 -9.61 -10.30 -29.26
CA TRP A 422 -9.36 -9.14 -30.10
C TRP A 422 -7.93 -9.18 -30.66
N ALA A 423 -7.83 -9.09 -31.98
CA ALA A 423 -6.65 -9.53 -32.72
C ALA A 423 -5.53 -8.48 -32.88
N ALA A 424 -5.67 -7.27 -32.32
CA ALA A 424 -4.68 -6.22 -32.55
C ALA A 424 -4.56 -5.20 -31.42
N SER A 425 -3.35 -5.06 -30.89
CA SER A 425 -2.88 -3.89 -30.13
C SER A 425 -3.08 -2.58 -30.95
N GLY A 426 -3.23 -1.45 -30.26
CA GLY A 426 -3.54 -0.16 -30.90
C GLY A 426 -5.04 0.14 -31.05
N HIS A 427 -5.87 -0.47 -30.23
CA HIS A 427 -7.28 -0.09 -30.04
C HIS A 427 -7.47 0.36 -28.59
N TYR A 428 -8.52 1.13 -28.33
CA TYR A 428 -8.94 1.42 -26.96
C TYR A 428 -10.32 0.82 -26.68
N VAL A 429 -10.58 0.57 -25.40
CA VAL A 429 -11.82 -0.01 -24.91
C VAL A 429 -12.32 0.79 -23.73
N TYR A 430 -13.62 1.04 -23.68
CA TYR A 430 -14.22 1.59 -22.48
C TYR A 430 -14.49 0.44 -21.50
N ALA A 431 -13.81 0.47 -20.36
CA ALA A 431 -14.04 -0.50 -19.30
C ALA A 431 -14.92 0.11 -18.21
N TYR A 432 -15.90 -0.66 -17.77
CA TYR A 432 -16.81 -0.35 -16.68
C TYR A 432 -16.56 -1.33 -15.54
N PHE A 433 -16.41 -0.80 -14.33
CA PHE A 433 -16.27 -1.58 -13.11
C PHE A 433 -17.45 -1.30 -12.16
N PRO A 434 -18.67 -1.78 -12.48
CA PRO A 434 -19.89 -1.38 -11.79
C PRO A 434 -19.91 -1.71 -10.29
N THR A 435 -19.09 -2.67 -9.85
CA THR A 435 -18.98 -3.09 -8.44
C THR A 435 -18.03 -2.23 -7.61
N LEU A 436 -17.20 -1.37 -8.22
CA LEU A 436 -16.24 -0.53 -7.49
C LEU A 436 -16.86 0.75 -6.91
N THR A 437 -17.92 1.26 -7.52
CA THR A 437 -18.54 2.52 -7.11
C THR A 437 -20.06 2.39 -7.14
N SER A 438 -20.67 2.08 -6.00
CA SER A 438 -22.12 1.81 -5.89
C SER A 438 -23.02 2.96 -6.35
N LEU A 439 -22.50 4.20 -6.37
CA LEU A 439 -23.25 5.41 -6.75
C LEU A 439 -23.08 5.80 -8.23
N LYS A 440 -22.13 5.20 -8.96
CA LYS A 440 -21.82 5.53 -10.37
C LYS A 440 -21.42 4.29 -11.19
N PRO A 441 -22.28 3.27 -11.30
CA PRO A 441 -21.96 2.04 -12.04
C PRO A 441 -21.77 2.25 -13.55
N TRP A 442 -22.21 3.39 -14.09
CA TRP A 442 -22.06 3.78 -15.50
C TRP A 442 -20.76 4.54 -15.80
N GLU A 443 -19.91 4.82 -14.80
CA GLU A 443 -18.61 5.45 -15.04
C GLU A 443 -17.71 4.51 -15.84
N ASN A 444 -17.21 4.99 -16.97
CA ASN A 444 -16.28 4.29 -17.83
C ASN A 444 -15.13 5.22 -18.23
N HIS A 445 -14.00 4.60 -18.55
CA HIS A 445 -12.83 5.29 -19.07
C HIS A 445 -12.24 4.45 -20.21
N PRO A 446 -11.68 5.10 -21.25
CA PRO A 446 -11.03 4.37 -22.32
C PRO A 446 -9.62 3.94 -21.87
N PHE A 447 -9.30 2.68 -22.13
CA PHE A 447 -8.00 2.07 -21.83
C PHE A 447 -7.42 1.47 -23.10
N SER A 448 -6.10 1.59 -23.27
CA SER A 448 -5.40 0.92 -24.36
C SER A 448 -5.49 -0.59 -24.17
N LEU A 449 -5.91 -1.28 -25.23
CA LEU A 449 -6.05 -2.72 -25.30
C LEU A 449 -4.71 -3.33 -25.66
N ILE A 450 -4.26 -4.30 -24.86
CA ILE A 450 -3.15 -5.19 -25.20
C ILE A 450 -3.66 -6.63 -25.22
N PRO A 451 -3.52 -7.37 -26.33
CA PRO A 451 -3.82 -8.80 -26.34
C PRO A 451 -2.92 -9.52 -25.33
N THR A 452 -3.50 -10.29 -24.42
CA THR A 452 -2.74 -10.98 -23.35
C THR A 452 -1.67 -11.91 -23.93
N ALA A 453 -1.89 -12.46 -25.13
CA ALA A 453 -0.91 -13.26 -25.87
C ALA A 453 0.42 -12.52 -26.12
N GLU A 454 0.39 -11.22 -26.44
CA GLU A 454 1.60 -10.42 -26.72
C GLU A 454 2.51 -10.31 -25.49
N LEU A 455 1.94 -10.39 -24.28
CA LEU A 455 2.68 -10.33 -23.02
C LEU A 455 3.28 -11.69 -22.61
N THR A 456 2.84 -12.80 -23.20
CA THR A 456 3.18 -14.16 -22.73
C THR A 456 4.36 -14.83 -23.44
N GLY A 457 4.87 -14.26 -24.54
CA GLY A 457 6.01 -14.80 -25.31
C GLY A 457 5.71 -16.13 -26.00
N TRP A 458 6.02 -16.22 -27.30
CA TRP A 458 5.78 -17.43 -28.09
C TRP A 458 6.78 -18.54 -27.70
N LYS A 459 6.32 -19.63 -27.09
CA LYS A 459 7.05 -20.91 -27.05
C LYS A 459 6.28 -21.92 -27.90
N TYR A 460 6.81 -22.27 -29.06
CA TYR A 460 6.30 -23.33 -29.93
C TYR A 460 6.51 -24.69 -29.24
N HIS A 461 5.43 -25.45 -29.04
CA HIS A 461 5.50 -26.90 -28.80
C HIS A 461 4.98 -27.59 -30.07
N GLU A 462 5.74 -28.55 -30.59
CA GLU A 462 5.34 -29.40 -31.71
C GLU A 462 4.06 -30.19 -31.39
N PRO A 463 3.18 -30.44 -32.38
CA PRO A 463 1.88 -31.04 -32.13
C PRO A 463 1.97 -32.56 -32.02
N ALA A 464 1.59 -33.11 -30.87
CA ALA A 464 1.25 -34.52 -30.75
C ALA A 464 -0.24 -34.71 -31.12
N ASN A 465 -0.43 -35.34 -32.28
CA ASN A 465 -1.60 -36.03 -32.83
C ASN A 465 -3.00 -35.79 -32.22
N THR A 466 -3.83 -35.27 -33.11
CA THR A 466 -5.30 -35.20 -33.11
C THR A 466 -5.96 -36.55 -32.89
N GLU A 467 -6.87 -36.65 -31.92
CA GLU A 467 -8.05 -37.53 -32.03
C GLU A 467 -9.32 -36.68 -31.92
N ALA A 468 -10.12 -36.76 -32.99
CA ALA A 468 -11.34 -36.00 -33.17
C ALA A 468 -12.50 -36.66 -32.40
N ILE A 469 -13.17 -35.90 -31.53
CA ILE A 469 -14.48 -36.27 -31.00
C ILE A 469 -15.51 -35.31 -31.58
N ASN A 470 -16.41 -35.89 -32.38
CA ASN A 470 -17.54 -35.28 -33.09
C ASN A 470 -18.48 -34.52 -32.14
N MET A 471 -18.76 -33.26 -32.45
CA MET A 471 -19.88 -32.49 -31.90
C MET A 471 -21.18 -32.83 -32.67
N LYS A 472 -22.25 -33.16 -31.94
CA LYS A 472 -23.63 -32.99 -32.40
C LYS A 472 -24.40 -32.14 -31.38
N ASN A 473 -25.19 -31.21 -31.92
CA ASN A 473 -26.10 -30.24 -31.30
C ASN A 473 -26.77 -30.72 -29.99
N ASP A 474 -26.80 -29.90 -28.95
CA ASP A 474 -27.87 -28.91 -28.67
C ASP A 474 -27.82 -28.38 -27.21
N LYS A 475 -28.34 -27.15 -27.04
CA LYS A 475 -28.84 -26.51 -25.81
C LYS A 475 -27.87 -25.98 -24.74
N VAL A 476 -28.02 -24.67 -24.52
CA VAL A 476 -27.63 -23.93 -23.31
C VAL A 476 -28.40 -24.46 -22.10
N THR A 477 -27.70 -24.78 -21.02
CA THR A 477 -28.28 -24.90 -19.67
C THR A 477 -27.27 -24.36 -18.65
N MET A 478 -27.75 -23.50 -17.75
CA MET A 478 -27.02 -22.94 -16.60
C MET A 478 -27.25 -23.82 -15.38
N SER A 479 -26.19 -24.32 -14.73
CA SER A 479 -26.12 -24.49 -13.27
C SER A 479 -24.74 -24.97 -12.79
N SER A 480 -24.22 -24.29 -11.77
CA SER A 480 -23.55 -24.78 -10.55
C SER A 480 -22.51 -25.91 -10.61
N GLY A 481 -21.29 -25.61 -10.13
CA GLY A 481 -20.53 -26.52 -9.26
C GLY A 481 -19.45 -27.41 -9.90
N ALA A 482 -18.20 -27.01 -9.62
CA ALA A 482 -17.02 -27.83 -9.33
C ALA A 482 -16.24 -28.56 -10.45
N VAL A 483 -15.02 -28.02 -10.62
CA VAL A 483 -13.70 -28.69 -10.65
C VAL A 483 -13.33 -29.55 -11.88
N ALA A 484 -12.32 -29.07 -12.60
CA ALA A 484 -11.20 -29.92 -13.00
C ALA A 484 -9.92 -29.07 -13.14
N ASN A 485 -8.90 -29.50 -12.38
CA ASN A 485 -7.51 -29.08 -12.46
C ASN A 485 -6.93 -29.23 -13.87
N GLY A 486 -6.01 -28.33 -14.21
CA GLY A 486 -5.23 -28.33 -15.44
C GLY A 486 -5.90 -27.58 -16.56
N GLY A 487 -5.44 -26.37 -16.89
CA GLY A 487 -6.04 -25.66 -18.02
C GLY A 487 -5.40 -24.34 -18.38
N ALA A 488 -4.33 -24.41 -19.16
CA ALA A 488 -3.85 -23.41 -20.11
C ALA A 488 -3.59 -21.99 -19.58
N ARG A 489 -2.36 -21.49 -19.78
CA ARG A 489 -2.18 -20.06 -20.05
C ARG A 489 -3.16 -19.68 -21.18
N THR A 490 -4.26 -19.01 -20.86
CA THR A 490 -5.21 -18.60 -21.90
C THR A 490 -4.56 -17.45 -22.65
N THR A 491 -3.97 -17.74 -23.80
CA THR A 491 -3.52 -16.69 -24.75
C THR A 491 -4.70 -15.86 -25.26
N SER A 492 -5.93 -16.36 -25.10
CA SER A 492 -7.17 -15.64 -25.37
C SER A 492 -7.60 -14.76 -24.20
N GLY A 493 -7.18 -13.50 -24.22
CA GLY A 493 -7.61 -12.48 -23.26
C GLY A 493 -7.14 -11.07 -23.68
N VAL A 494 -7.64 -10.08 -22.95
CA VAL A 494 -7.24 -8.68 -23.08
C VAL A 494 -6.68 -8.21 -21.74
N THR A 495 -5.51 -7.58 -21.80
CA THR A 495 -4.86 -6.97 -20.64
C THR A 495 -4.95 -5.45 -20.73
N LEU A 496 -5.39 -4.82 -19.65
CA LEU A 496 -5.41 -3.38 -19.47
C LEU A 496 -4.43 -3.02 -18.34
N PHE A 497 -3.54 -2.07 -18.60
CA PHE A 497 -2.80 -1.41 -17.52
C PHE A 497 -3.57 -0.16 -17.12
N VAL A 498 -3.91 -0.06 -15.84
CA VAL A 498 -4.69 1.05 -15.28
C VAL A 498 -3.90 1.77 -14.20
N ARG A 499 -3.72 3.08 -14.38
CA ARG A 499 -3.14 3.93 -13.35
C ARG A 499 -4.19 4.24 -12.29
N LYS A 500 -3.87 4.01 -11.01
CA LYS A 500 -4.69 4.49 -9.90
C LYS A 500 -4.55 6.01 -9.80
N SER A 501 -5.61 6.76 -10.13
CA SER A 501 -5.60 8.22 -10.06
C SER A 501 -6.79 8.76 -9.26
N ALA A 502 -7.98 8.80 -9.88
CA ALA A 502 -9.21 9.36 -9.31
C ALA A 502 -10.44 8.58 -9.81
N GLY A 503 -11.60 8.84 -9.22
CA GLY A 503 -12.85 8.17 -9.58
C GLY A 503 -12.76 6.64 -9.44
N MET A 504 -13.37 5.93 -10.38
CA MET A 504 -13.41 4.46 -10.43
C MET A 504 -12.00 3.82 -10.38
N THR A 505 -11.00 4.41 -11.04
CA THR A 505 -9.64 3.83 -11.12
C THR A 505 -8.89 3.84 -9.79
N ARG A 506 -9.25 4.74 -8.85
CA ARG A 506 -8.66 4.77 -7.50
C ARG A 506 -9.11 3.57 -6.66
N ALA A 507 -10.33 3.09 -6.89
CA ALA A 507 -10.92 1.98 -6.16
C ALA A 507 -10.41 0.60 -6.64
N LEU A 508 -9.67 0.56 -7.76
CA LEU A 508 -9.08 -0.69 -8.28
C LEU A 508 -8.08 -1.26 -7.28
N LYS A 509 -8.45 -2.36 -6.65
CA LYS A 509 -7.59 -3.19 -5.82
C LYS A 509 -7.28 -4.48 -6.58
N ALA A 510 -6.16 -5.11 -6.25
CA ALA A 510 -5.87 -6.43 -6.77
C ALA A 510 -6.79 -7.46 -6.11
N GLN A 511 -7.76 -7.97 -6.87
CA GLN A 511 -8.74 -8.96 -6.42
C GLN A 511 -9.13 -9.87 -7.59
N GLU A 512 -9.46 -11.12 -7.29
CA GLU A 512 -10.06 -12.03 -8.26
C GLU A 512 -11.58 -11.77 -8.35
N GLY A 513 -12.13 -11.82 -9.56
CA GLY A 513 -13.59 -11.75 -9.76
C GLY A 513 -14.18 -10.34 -9.81
N LEU A 514 -13.47 -9.36 -10.39
CA LEU A 514 -14.04 -8.05 -10.67
C LEU A 514 -14.98 -8.13 -11.88
N LEU A 515 -16.28 -7.93 -11.67
CA LEU A 515 -17.24 -7.77 -12.77
C LEU A 515 -16.79 -6.59 -13.64
N THR A 516 -16.38 -6.91 -14.86
CA THR A 516 -15.84 -5.95 -15.82
C THR A 516 -16.70 -6.02 -17.07
N LEU A 517 -17.33 -4.91 -17.43
CA LEU A 517 -18.01 -4.78 -18.72
C LEU A 517 -17.06 -4.02 -19.65
N LEU A 518 -16.95 -4.49 -20.89
CA LEU A 518 -16.12 -3.86 -21.90
C LEU A 518 -16.96 -3.45 -23.09
N GLU A 519 -16.68 -2.26 -23.59
CA GLU A 519 -17.26 -1.70 -24.80
C GLU A 519 -16.12 -1.34 -25.77
N GLY A 520 -16.19 -1.84 -27.00
CA GLY A 520 -15.13 -1.74 -28.00
C GLY A 520 -14.95 -3.04 -28.80
N PRO A 521 -13.82 -3.20 -29.52
CA PRO A 521 -12.65 -2.33 -29.56
C PRO A 521 -12.84 -1.15 -30.53
N TYR A 522 -12.45 0.05 -30.11
CA TYR A 522 -12.46 1.25 -30.95
C TYR A 522 -11.08 1.48 -31.56
N ALA A 523 -11.05 1.80 -32.85
CA ALA A 523 -9.80 2.14 -33.53
C ALA A 523 -9.26 3.48 -33.01
N THR A 524 -7.94 3.58 -32.90
CA THR A 524 -7.25 4.87 -32.79
C THR A 524 -7.30 5.60 -34.14
N ASN A 525 -6.91 6.87 -34.15
CA ASN A 525 -6.93 7.81 -35.28
C ASN A 525 -6.34 7.23 -36.59
N PRO A 526 -6.64 7.82 -37.77
CA PRO A 526 -6.29 7.24 -39.07
C PRO A 526 -4.77 7.13 -39.28
N THR A 527 -4.24 5.92 -39.09
CA THR A 527 -2.80 5.58 -39.13
C THR A 527 -2.17 5.66 -40.53
N ARG A 528 -2.88 6.10 -41.57
CA ARG A 528 -2.41 6.01 -42.96
C ARG A 528 -1.23 6.95 -43.25
N ALA A 529 -1.27 8.19 -42.77
CA ALA A 529 -0.21 9.16 -43.00
C ALA A 529 1.08 8.81 -42.23
N VAL A 530 0.92 8.35 -40.99
CA VAL A 530 1.98 7.90 -40.09
C VAL A 530 2.64 6.62 -40.60
N LEU A 531 1.88 5.63 -41.05
CA LEU A 531 2.45 4.38 -41.58
C LEU A 531 3.07 4.50 -42.98
N GLN A 532 2.83 5.62 -43.68
CA GLN A 532 3.45 5.95 -44.97
C GLN A 532 4.77 6.72 -44.83
N SER A 533 5.31 6.85 -43.62
CA SER A 533 6.64 7.43 -43.38
C SER A 533 7.77 6.44 -43.69
N ASP A 534 8.99 6.93 -43.86
CA ASP A 534 10.17 6.08 -43.95
C ASP A 534 10.62 5.58 -42.58
N ARG A 535 10.37 6.40 -41.55
CA ARG A 535 10.82 6.23 -40.17
C ARG A 535 9.73 6.62 -39.18
N LEU A 536 9.43 5.74 -38.23
CA LEU A 536 8.43 5.95 -37.18
C LEU A 536 9.07 6.05 -35.80
N LEU A 537 8.85 7.16 -35.10
CA LEU A 537 9.33 7.41 -33.75
C LEU A 537 8.16 7.38 -32.76
N LEU A 538 8.20 6.46 -31.80
CA LEU A 538 7.17 6.30 -30.78
C LEU A 538 7.68 6.86 -29.44
N VAL A 539 7.10 7.98 -28.97
CA VAL A 539 7.53 8.67 -27.74
C VAL A 539 6.53 8.40 -26.62
N GLY A 540 6.89 7.50 -25.69
CA GLY A 540 6.05 7.03 -24.60
C GLY A 540 6.42 7.59 -23.23
N GLY A 541 5.41 7.91 -22.42
CA GLY A 541 5.58 8.39 -21.04
C GLY A 541 4.67 7.67 -20.06
N GLY A 542 5.25 6.99 -19.07
CA GLY A 542 4.51 6.26 -18.04
C GLY A 542 3.60 5.19 -18.66
N ILE A 543 2.28 5.30 -18.47
CA ILE A 543 1.33 4.34 -19.02
C ILE A 543 1.04 4.54 -20.51
N GLY A 544 1.39 5.70 -21.07
CA GLY A 544 1.14 6.01 -22.49
C GLY A 544 1.85 5.08 -23.48
N ILE A 545 2.84 4.31 -23.03
CA ILE A 545 3.47 3.27 -23.85
C ILE A 545 2.46 2.24 -24.37
N THR A 546 1.40 1.95 -23.61
CA THR A 546 0.41 0.91 -23.98
C THR A 546 -0.37 1.27 -25.24
N GLY A 547 -0.59 2.56 -25.50
CA GLY A 547 -1.22 3.03 -26.74
C GLY A 547 -0.29 2.92 -27.95
N LEU A 548 1.03 3.02 -27.73
CA LEU A 548 2.03 3.02 -28.79
C LEU A 548 2.38 1.61 -29.29
N LEU A 549 2.12 0.57 -28.49
CA LEU A 549 2.47 -0.81 -28.85
C LEU A 549 1.80 -1.28 -30.15
N GLY A 550 0.61 -0.77 -30.46
CA GLY A 550 -0.09 -1.10 -31.71
C GLY A 550 0.63 -0.67 -32.99
N PHE A 551 1.61 0.23 -32.89
CA PHE A 551 2.41 0.68 -34.03
C PHE A 551 3.68 -0.14 -34.24
N VAL A 552 4.17 -0.80 -33.19
CA VAL A 552 5.45 -1.55 -33.20
C VAL A 552 5.43 -2.66 -34.24
N SER A 553 4.30 -3.38 -34.36
CA SER A 553 4.15 -4.50 -35.30
C SER A 553 3.73 -4.07 -36.72
N ARG A 554 3.41 -2.79 -36.94
CA ARG A 554 2.82 -2.27 -38.18
C ARG A 554 3.77 -1.44 -39.04
N HIS A 555 4.96 -1.11 -38.54
CA HIS A 555 5.95 -0.32 -39.28
C HIS A 555 7.33 -0.99 -39.26
N PRO A 556 8.01 -1.18 -40.41
CA PRO A 556 9.27 -1.92 -40.47
C PRO A 556 10.44 -1.20 -39.78
N ASN A 557 10.45 0.15 -39.83
CA ASN A 557 11.50 1.02 -39.28
C ASN A 557 10.96 1.83 -38.11
N VAL A 558 10.81 1.19 -36.95
CA VAL A 558 10.25 1.82 -35.74
C VAL A 558 11.32 1.96 -34.65
N LYS A 559 11.38 3.13 -34.01
CA LYS A 559 12.18 3.38 -32.81
C LYS A 559 11.28 3.78 -31.64
N VAL A 560 11.43 3.12 -30.50
CA VAL A 560 10.65 3.40 -29.28
C VAL A 560 11.50 4.20 -28.29
N LEU A 561 11.05 5.41 -27.96
CA LEU A 561 11.62 6.25 -26.92
C LEU A 561 10.67 6.24 -25.72
N TYR A 562 11.01 5.55 -24.64
CA TYR A 562 10.10 5.33 -23.52
C TYR A 562 10.69 5.80 -22.18
N SER A 563 9.94 6.60 -21.41
CA SER A 563 10.30 6.96 -20.04
C SER A 563 9.23 6.58 -19.04
N VAL A 564 9.67 6.16 -17.85
CA VAL A 564 8.79 5.86 -16.73
C VAL A 564 9.38 6.37 -15.41
N LYS A 565 8.52 6.66 -14.43
CA LYS A 565 8.98 7.01 -13.09
C LYS A 565 9.59 5.77 -12.43
N ALA A 566 10.60 5.94 -11.59
CA ALA A 566 11.23 4.82 -10.85
C ALA A 566 10.24 4.00 -9.99
N LYS A 567 9.10 4.57 -9.61
CA LYS A 567 8.04 3.87 -8.86
C LYS A 567 7.10 3.02 -9.73
N ASP A 568 7.20 3.17 -11.04
CA ASP A 568 6.33 2.52 -12.04
C ASP A 568 7.21 1.59 -12.94
N GLU A 569 8.35 1.09 -12.43
CA GLU A 569 9.33 0.26 -13.15
C GLU A 569 8.82 -1.14 -13.53
N CYS A 570 8.08 -1.84 -12.68
CA CYS A 570 6.63 -1.83 -12.84
C CYS A 570 6.16 -2.33 -14.21
N LEU A 571 5.88 -1.30 -14.99
CA LEU A 571 5.27 -1.38 -16.29
C LEU A 571 6.29 -1.81 -17.35
N VAL A 572 7.57 -1.51 -17.17
CA VAL A 572 8.64 -1.89 -18.11
C VAL A 572 8.85 -3.40 -18.08
N GLU A 573 8.90 -3.98 -16.88
CA GLU A 573 9.08 -5.42 -16.70
C GLU A 573 7.88 -6.20 -17.25
N SER A 574 6.66 -5.72 -16.95
CA SER A 574 5.42 -6.32 -17.45
C SER A 574 5.30 -6.30 -18.97
N LEU A 575 5.87 -5.27 -19.63
CA LEU A 575 5.91 -5.15 -21.08
C LEU A 575 7.18 -5.78 -21.69
N GLY A 576 8.02 -6.43 -20.89
CA GLY A 576 9.34 -6.91 -21.27
C GLY A 576 9.34 -7.82 -22.49
N ALA A 577 8.34 -8.69 -22.64
CA ALA A 577 8.21 -9.56 -23.82
C ALA A 577 8.07 -8.75 -25.12
N ILE A 578 7.18 -7.76 -25.13
CA ILE A 578 6.91 -6.90 -26.30
C ILE A 578 8.10 -5.97 -26.56
N LEU A 579 8.62 -5.35 -25.49
CA LEU A 579 9.73 -4.42 -25.60
C LEU A 579 11.02 -5.12 -26.03
N LYS A 580 11.22 -6.40 -25.70
CA LYS A 580 12.39 -7.17 -26.15
C LYS A 580 12.44 -7.31 -27.66
N ASP A 581 11.30 -7.51 -28.31
CA ASP A 581 11.18 -7.68 -29.76
C ASP A 581 11.34 -6.37 -30.55
N VAL A 582 11.29 -5.22 -29.88
CA VAL A 582 11.62 -3.92 -30.48
C VAL A 582 13.13 -3.83 -30.73
N ARG A 583 13.52 -3.73 -32.01
CA ARG A 583 14.92 -3.64 -32.46
C ARG A 583 15.61 -2.37 -32.00
N GLU A 584 14.97 -1.22 -32.17
CA GLU A 584 15.52 0.07 -31.79
C GLU A 584 14.68 0.69 -30.66
N LYS A 585 15.27 0.79 -29.46
CA LYS A 585 14.59 1.33 -28.30
C LYS A 585 15.54 2.05 -27.36
N GLU A 586 15.02 3.07 -26.71
CA GLU A 586 15.66 3.77 -25.60
C GLU A 586 14.66 3.84 -24.45
N ILE A 587 15.01 3.19 -23.34
CA ILE A 587 14.15 3.10 -22.16
C ILE A 587 14.85 3.80 -21.00
N SER A 588 14.18 4.75 -20.38
CA SER A 588 14.69 5.53 -19.26
C SER A 588 13.80 5.37 -18.03
N VAL A 589 14.35 4.79 -16.97
CA VAL A 589 13.65 4.59 -15.68
C VAL A 589 14.12 5.65 -14.68
N GLY A 590 13.17 6.39 -14.12
CA GLY A 590 13.44 7.40 -13.09
C GLY A 590 14.05 8.71 -13.58
N ARG A 591 14.26 8.87 -14.89
CA ARG A 591 14.77 10.10 -15.53
C ARG A 591 13.81 10.55 -16.65
N ARG A 592 13.81 11.86 -16.98
CA ARG A 592 13.07 12.37 -18.13
C ARG A 592 13.83 12.07 -19.42
N LEU A 593 13.12 11.74 -20.50
CA LEU A 593 13.69 11.68 -21.84
C LEU A 593 14.05 13.09 -22.32
N ASP A 594 15.22 13.22 -22.93
CA ASP A 594 15.59 14.42 -23.69
C ASP A 594 15.02 14.29 -25.10
N THR A 595 13.72 14.56 -25.24
CA THR A 595 13.02 14.46 -26.53
C THR A 595 13.61 15.38 -27.58
N GLN A 596 14.26 16.48 -27.17
CA GLN A 596 14.87 17.43 -28.10
C GLN A 596 16.12 16.85 -28.74
N ALA A 597 17.05 16.32 -27.95
CA ALA A 597 18.26 15.68 -28.47
C ALA A 597 17.91 14.48 -29.35
N LEU A 598 17.05 13.58 -28.84
CA LEU A 598 16.73 12.32 -29.51
C LEU A 598 15.99 12.49 -30.85
N LEU A 599 15.09 13.46 -30.96
CA LEU A 599 14.40 13.74 -32.23
C LEU A 599 15.30 14.45 -33.24
N ARG A 600 16.24 15.30 -32.76
CA ARG A 600 17.23 15.95 -33.62
C ARG A 600 18.21 14.94 -34.21
N ASP A 601 18.73 14.04 -33.38
CA ASP A 601 19.63 12.98 -33.81
C ASP A 601 19.00 12.12 -34.91
N GLU A 602 17.73 11.74 -34.76
CA GLU A 602 17.01 10.97 -35.79
C GLU A 602 16.74 11.78 -37.06
N ALA A 603 16.47 13.09 -36.95
CA ALA A 603 16.27 13.96 -38.10
C ALA A 603 17.56 14.18 -38.92
N ASP A 604 18.73 14.05 -38.32
CA ASP A 604 20.02 14.22 -38.97
C ASP A 604 20.49 12.97 -39.74
N LEU A 605 19.81 11.83 -39.58
CA LEU A 605 20.11 10.57 -40.29
C LEU A 605 19.67 10.57 -41.77
N GLY A 606 19.00 11.62 -42.25
CA GLY A 606 18.70 11.81 -43.68
C GLY A 606 17.45 11.10 -44.20
N TRP A 607 16.47 10.80 -43.33
CA TRP A 607 15.16 10.28 -43.75
C TRP A 607 14.35 11.33 -44.54
N SER A 608 13.56 10.90 -45.52
CA SER A 608 12.75 11.84 -46.33
C SER A 608 11.41 12.17 -45.69
N LYS A 609 10.84 11.22 -44.94
CA LYS A 609 9.61 11.40 -44.15
C LYS A 609 9.70 10.68 -42.81
N ILE A 610 9.59 11.44 -41.71
CA ILE A 610 9.57 10.94 -40.34
C ILE A 610 8.18 11.13 -39.75
N ALA A 611 7.59 10.08 -39.19
CA ALA A 611 6.40 10.18 -38.37
C ALA A 611 6.74 10.07 -36.88
N VAL A 612 6.12 10.90 -36.05
CA VAL A 612 6.28 10.90 -34.59
C VAL A 612 4.92 10.70 -33.96
N VAL A 613 4.78 9.65 -33.14
CA VAL A 613 3.58 9.40 -32.33
C VAL A 613 3.96 9.55 -30.87
N VAL A 614 3.32 10.48 -30.15
CA VAL A 614 3.62 10.74 -28.74
C VAL A 614 2.41 10.44 -27.86
N CYS A 615 2.61 9.66 -26.81
CA CYS A 615 1.58 9.31 -25.83
C CYS A 615 2.14 9.30 -24.41
N GLY A 616 1.61 10.17 -23.54
CA GLY A 616 2.06 10.28 -22.14
C GLY A 616 1.59 11.55 -21.44
N PRO A 617 2.32 12.04 -20.41
CA PRO A 617 1.94 13.25 -19.69
C PRO A 617 1.85 14.48 -20.61
N ALA A 618 0.90 15.37 -20.34
CA ALA A 618 0.63 16.56 -21.17
C ALA A 618 1.90 17.37 -21.51
N GLY A 619 2.73 17.68 -20.52
CA GLY A 619 3.97 18.43 -20.75
C GLY A 619 4.94 17.74 -21.73
N MET A 620 5.07 16.41 -21.68
CA MET A 620 5.92 15.67 -22.63
C MET A 620 5.35 15.70 -24.06
N CYS A 621 4.03 15.63 -24.19
CA CYS A 621 3.36 15.73 -25.48
C CYS A 621 3.54 17.14 -26.08
N ASP A 622 3.45 18.18 -25.25
CA ASP A 622 3.67 19.57 -25.66
C ASP A 622 5.14 19.83 -26.05
N ASP A 623 6.10 19.34 -25.26
CA ASP A 623 7.53 19.41 -25.56
C ASP A 623 7.85 18.72 -26.89
N THR A 624 7.32 17.51 -27.10
CA THR A 624 7.51 16.75 -28.35
C THR A 624 6.88 17.49 -29.53
N ARG A 625 5.68 18.03 -29.38
CA ARG A 625 5.02 18.84 -30.42
C ARG A 625 5.85 20.06 -30.80
N ALA A 626 6.38 20.77 -29.82
CA ALA A 626 7.22 21.94 -30.05
C ALA A 626 8.49 21.60 -30.82
N VAL A 627 9.18 20.53 -30.44
CA VAL A 627 10.40 20.05 -31.11
C VAL A 627 10.11 19.62 -32.55
N VAL A 628 9.06 18.83 -32.79
CA VAL A 628 8.71 18.38 -34.14
C VAL A 628 8.30 19.55 -35.04
N ALA A 629 7.52 20.50 -34.51
CA ALA A 629 7.16 21.71 -35.25
C ALA A 629 8.38 22.59 -35.60
N GLN A 630 9.37 22.64 -34.71
CA GLN A 630 10.63 23.32 -34.97
C GLN A 630 11.46 22.60 -36.05
N LEU A 631 11.62 21.28 -35.92
CA LEU A 631 12.35 20.44 -36.89
C LEU A 631 11.72 20.49 -38.29
N GLY A 632 10.39 20.46 -38.38
CA GLY A 632 9.68 20.59 -39.65
C GLY A 632 9.93 21.93 -40.35
N LYS A 633 10.19 23.01 -39.61
CA LYS A 633 10.61 24.30 -40.17
C LYS A 633 12.09 24.28 -40.58
N GLU A 634 12.95 23.75 -39.72
CA GLU A 634 14.42 23.71 -39.93
C GLU A 634 14.83 22.81 -41.10
N LYS A 635 14.12 21.69 -41.31
CA LYS A 635 14.39 20.68 -42.33
C LYS A 635 13.43 20.75 -43.52
N SER A 636 12.74 21.87 -43.68
CA SER A 636 11.79 22.08 -44.78
C SER A 636 12.47 21.86 -46.14
N GLY A 637 11.91 20.97 -46.96
CA GLY A 637 12.45 20.59 -48.27
C GLY A 637 13.44 19.42 -48.26
N THR A 638 13.94 18.98 -47.10
CA THR A 638 14.84 17.82 -46.98
C THR A 638 14.20 16.65 -46.22
N CYS A 639 13.40 16.92 -45.19
CA CYS A 639 12.65 15.92 -44.43
C CYS A 639 11.25 16.46 -44.07
N SER A 640 10.22 15.67 -44.36
CA SER A 640 8.84 15.96 -43.95
C SER A 640 8.50 15.28 -42.63
N PHE A 641 7.71 15.93 -41.78
CA PHE A 641 7.30 15.40 -40.47
C PHE A 641 5.78 15.22 -40.40
N GLU A 642 5.36 14.07 -39.91
CA GLU A 642 3.98 13.79 -39.51
C GLU A 642 3.93 13.65 -37.99
N LEU A 643 3.03 14.34 -37.30
CA LEU A 643 2.92 14.27 -35.84
C LEU A 643 1.52 13.83 -35.43
N GLU A 644 1.48 12.78 -34.62
CA GLU A 644 0.27 12.31 -33.95
C GLU A 644 0.46 12.41 -32.43
N VAL A 645 -0.52 13.01 -31.75
CA VAL A 645 -0.48 13.19 -30.30
C VAL A 645 -1.67 12.49 -29.68
N ASP A 646 -1.40 11.37 -29.02
CA ASP A 646 -2.38 10.62 -28.24
C ASP A 646 -2.27 11.06 -26.77
N ALA A 647 -2.93 12.17 -26.46
CA ALA A 647 -3.03 12.69 -25.09
C ALA A 647 -4.42 12.39 -24.51
N PHE A 648 -4.48 11.39 -23.66
CA PHE A 648 -5.63 11.07 -22.83
C PHE A 648 -5.68 12.04 -21.63
N SER A 649 -6.06 13.30 -21.88
CA SER A 649 -6.25 14.30 -20.83
C SER A 649 -7.64 14.16 -20.21
N TRP A 650 -7.72 13.53 -19.05
CA TRP A 650 -8.92 13.55 -18.19
C TRP A 650 -8.56 13.99 -16.78
#